data_AF-A0A4U5J9C8-F1
#
_entry.id   AF-A0A4U5J9C8-F1
#
_cell.length_a   1.000
_cell.length_b   1.000
_cell.length_c   1.000
_cell.angle_alpha   90.00
_cell.angle_beta   90.00
_cell.angle_gamma   90.00
#
_symmetry.space_group_name_H-M   'P 1'
#
loop_
_entity.id
_entity.type
_entity.pdbx_description
1 polymer ?
#
loop_
_entity_poly.entity_id
_entity_poly.type
_entity_poly.pdbx_seq_one_letter_code
_entity_poly.pdbx_strand_id
1 'polypeptide(L)'
;MSLPPSDRELVVEALGRDPTPAEVALFENLWSEHCAYRSSRPLLSAFESESDRVVIGPGDDAAVVALPDPETGENSDTYVTMGIESHNHPSYVDPFDGAATGVGGIVRDTLSMGAYPIALADSLYFGAFDHEHSKYLLDGVVEGISHYGNCIGVPTVTGSVAFHDGYEGNPLVNVACIGLTNEERLVTAEAQTPGNELVLVGNATGRDGLGGASFASEDLAEDAETEDRPAVQVGDPYAEKRLIEANEELIDADLVRSARDLGAAGLGGASSELVAKGGLGAHIELDRVHQREPNMNATEILLAESQERMCYEVRPEDVEDVEAIAEKYDLGCSVIGEVTEGNYVCTFGGSETQDVSDEPSGGEPRGRDTVVDCDAEYLADGAPMNDLDHTEPLAQDRDLPSPDLTDGFEAVVSSPNTASKEWVYRQYDHEVGTRTAVKPGDDAALLAIREVGVGLAFASGADPNWTATAPYEGARAVALENAINLATTGATPLAAVDCLNGGNPEKSDVYGGFRAIVDGLADMCSELGVPVVGGNVSLYNDSVAGPIPPTPTLAMAGTKAGYDAPGIDLDGGGDLLLVGGQASSLGGSELLAQFGGTDRFPAVPERAADLVAAIAAIANDERTLSVHDVSHGGLAVTLAEMIGTAGAAVELPGASPLEALFSEASGRVVVETTDPDAVRELAGDVATVERIGESTQTGRLDCTVGDETLSYTAAEIEALRDALTSGLE
;
A
#
# COMPACT_ATOMS: atom_id res chain seq x y z
N MET A 1 12.87 3.19 -29.08
CA MET A 1 11.60 3.58 -28.48
C MET A 1 10.88 4.52 -29.41
N SER A 2 9.57 4.31 -29.61
CA SER A 2 8.72 5.12 -30.48
C SER A 2 7.29 4.98 -30.03
N LEU A 3 6.63 6.10 -29.74
CA LEU A 3 5.21 6.18 -29.44
C LEU A 3 4.36 5.29 -30.38
N PRO A 4 3.33 4.60 -29.86
CA PRO A 4 2.34 3.94 -30.68
C PRO A 4 1.81 4.88 -31.78
N PRO A 5 1.49 4.38 -32.99
CA PRO A 5 1.04 5.25 -34.08
C PRO A 5 -0.16 6.13 -33.73
N SER A 6 -1.11 5.62 -32.93
CA SER A 6 -2.27 6.37 -32.42
C SER A 6 -1.85 7.56 -31.58
N ASP A 7 -0.94 7.32 -30.63
CA ASP A 7 -0.53 8.31 -29.63
C ASP A 7 0.35 9.36 -30.31
N ARG A 8 1.19 8.93 -31.26
CA ARG A 8 1.97 9.84 -32.11
C ARG A 8 1.08 10.79 -32.92
N GLU A 9 -0.03 10.32 -33.47
CA GLU A 9 -0.97 11.17 -34.22
C GLU A 9 -1.56 12.28 -33.32
N LEU A 10 -1.99 11.92 -32.10
CA LEU A 10 -2.50 12.87 -31.12
C LEU A 10 -1.44 13.90 -30.70
N VAL A 11 -0.25 13.44 -30.35
CA VAL A 11 0.86 14.30 -29.92
C VAL A 11 1.26 15.27 -31.04
N VAL A 12 1.37 14.81 -32.29
CA VAL A 12 1.70 15.70 -33.42
C VAL A 12 0.62 16.75 -33.67
N GLU A 13 -0.66 16.37 -33.52
CA GLU A 13 -1.78 17.30 -33.65
C GLU A 13 -1.74 18.37 -32.55
N ALA A 14 -1.51 17.98 -31.29
CA ALA A 14 -1.44 18.89 -30.15
C ALA A 14 -0.23 19.84 -30.21
N LEU A 15 0.95 19.33 -30.58
CA LEU A 15 2.17 20.13 -30.70
C LEU A 15 2.18 21.01 -31.97
N GLY A 16 1.43 20.63 -33.00
CA GLY A 16 1.46 21.28 -34.32
C GLY A 16 2.77 21.08 -35.09
N ARG A 17 3.63 20.16 -34.63
CA ARG A 17 4.93 19.78 -35.20
C ARG A 17 5.29 18.35 -34.83
N ASP A 18 6.34 17.81 -35.45
CA ASP A 18 6.90 16.54 -34.97
C ASP A 18 7.53 16.73 -33.56
N PRO A 19 7.31 15.79 -32.63
CA PRO A 19 7.93 15.83 -31.31
C PRO A 19 9.44 15.61 -31.39
N THR A 20 10.20 16.24 -30.49
CA THR A 20 11.63 15.99 -30.32
C THR A 20 11.86 14.59 -29.73
N PRO A 21 13.09 14.04 -29.77
CA PRO A 21 13.38 12.77 -29.10
C PRO A 21 13.09 12.77 -27.59
N ALA A 22 13.30 13.89 -26.91
CA ALA A 22 13.00 14.02 -25.48
C ALA A 22 11.49 14.04 -25.23
N GLU A 23 10.71 14.75 -26.05
CA GLU A 23 9.25 14.76 -25.96
C GLU A 23 8.65 13.39 -26.25
N VAL A 24 9.15 12.68 -27.28
CA VAL A 24 8.71 11.29 -27.56
C VAL A 24 8.89 10.42 -26.31
N ALA A 25 10.04 10.53 -25.65
CA ALA A 25 10.36 9.71 -24.49
C ALA A 25 9.52 10.10 -23.26
N LEU A 26 9.25 11.39 -23.05
CA LEU A 26 8.36 11.87 -21.99
C LEU A 26 6.93 11.38 -22.21
N PHE A 27 6.36 11.57 -23.40
CA PHE A 27 5.01 11.10 -23.71
C PHE A 27 4.90 9.57 -23.59
N GLU A 28 5.93 8.81 -23.97
CA GLU A 28 5.93 7.34 -23.87
C GLU A 28 5.89 6.85 -22.42
N ASN A 29 6.53 7.56 -21.49
CA ASN A 29 6.53 7.20 -20.07
C ASN A 29 5.27 7.74 -19.37
N LEU A 30 4.95 9.01 -19.54
CA LEU A 30 3.82 9.67 -18.86
C LEU A 30 2.47 9.19 -19.36
N TRP A 31 2.37 8.70 -20.61
CA TRP A 31 1.13 8.10 -21.13
C TRP A 31 1.12 6.57 -21.06
N SER A 32 2.06 5.97 -20.33
CA SER A 32 2.04 4.54 -20.00
C SER A 32 0.85 4.20 -19.10
N GLU A 33 0.51 2.92 -18.96
CA GLU A 33 -0.57 2.52 -18.03
C GLU A 33 -0.18 2.86 -16.59
N HIS A 34 1.10 2.72 -16.24
CA HIS A 34 1.63 3.00 -14.91
C HIS A 34 1.44 4.46 -14.46
N CYS A 35 1.63 5.44 -15.37
CA CYS A 35 1.49 6.86 -15.02
C CYS A 35 0.09 7.43 -15.31
N ALA A 36 -0.52 7.06 -16.44
CA ALA A 36 -1.77 7.68 -16.88
C ALA A 36 -3.04 6.90 -16.47
N TYR A 37 -2.90 5.67 -15.96
CA TYR A 37 -4.02 4.83 -15.52
C TYR A 37 -5.11 4.69 -16.60
N ARG A 38 -4.71 4.57 -17.87
CA ARG A 38 -5.61 4.74 -19.03
C ARG A 38 -6.82 3.82 -18.98
N SER A 39 -6.64 2.62 -18.47
CA SER A 39 -7.65 1.56 -18.43
C SER A 39 -8.38 1.53 -17.08
N SER A 40 -7.72 1.91 -15.98
CA SER A 40 -8.33 1.89 -14.63
C SER A 40 -9.01 3.20 -14.23
N ARG A 41 -8.55 4.36 -14.69
CA ARG A 41 -9.08 5.68 -14.31
C ARG A 41 -10.61 5.82 -14.46
N PRO A 42 -11.27 5.27 -15.50
CA PRO A 42 -12.73 5.28 -15.58
C PRO A 42 -13.42 4.55 -14.41
N LEU A 43 -12.80 3.49 -13.89
CA LEU A 43 -13.31 2.67 -12.79
C LEU A 43 -13.11 3.33 -11.42
N LEU A 44 -12.04 4.11 -11.24
CA LEU A 44 -11.72 4.78 -9.97
C LEU A 44 -12.80 5.78 -9.52
N SER A 45 -13.66 6.21 -10.44
CA SER A 45 -14.84 7.04 -10.11
C SER A 45 -15.90 6.33 -9.26
N ALA A 46 -15.77 5.02 -9.03
CA ALA A 46 -16.62 4.26 -8.11
C ALA A 46 -16.38 4.66 -6.64
N PHE A 47 -15.18 5.12 -6.30
CA PHE A 47 -14.81 5.43 -4.92
C PHE A 47 -15.33 6.82 -4.48
N GLU A 48 -15.89 6.85 -3.27
CA GLU A 48 -16.16 8.10 -2.57
C GLU A 48 -14.88 8.57 -1.87
N SER A 49 -14.36 9.73 -2.25
CA SER A 49 -13.10 10.27 -1.73
C SER A 49 -13.27 11.56 -0.92
N GLU A 50 -14.49 12.11 -0.88
CA GLU A 50 -14.81 13.35 -0.16
C GLU A 50 -15.42 13.04 1.22
N SER A 51 -14.99 13.78 2.23
CA SER A 51 -15.57 13.78 3.58
C SER A 51 -15.14 15.05 4.31
N ASP A 52 -15.87 15.46 5.34
CA ASP A 52 -15.53 16.62 6.17
C ASP A 52 -14.13 16.50 6.81
N ARG A 53 -13.58 15.28 6.92
CA ARG A 53 -12.25 14.99 7.48
C ARG A 53 -11.13 15.02 6.45
N VAL A 54 -11.45 14.98 5.15
CA VAL A 54 -10.45 14.93 4.08
C VAL A 54 -10.00 16.36 3.78
N VAL A 55 -8.72 16.64 4.04
CA VAL A 55 -8.09 17.94 3.79
C VAL A 55 -7.59 18.00 2.35
N ILE A 56 -6.92 16.94 1.91
CA ILE A 56 -6.46 16.73 0.52
C ILE A 56 -6.84 15.31 0.13
N GLY A 57 -7.64 15.19 -0.94
CA GLY A 57 -8.04 13.90 -1.52
C GLY A 57 -7.12 13.46 -2.66
N PRO A 58 -7.60 12.60 -3.57
CA PRO A 58 -6.79 12.09 -4.69
C PRO A 58 -6.28 13.21 -5.61
N GLY A 59 -5.03 13.07 -6.07
CA GLY A 59 -4.39 13.98 -7.04
C GLY A 59 -3.14 14.70 -6.53
N ASP A 60 -2.76 14.52 -5.26
CA ASP A 60 -1.40 14.77 -4.73
C ASP A 60 -0.67 13.45 -4.51
N ASP A 61 0.62 13.51 -4.17
CA ASP A 61 1.46 12.31 -3.97
C ASP A 61 0.95 11.47 -2.77
N ALA A 62 0.42 12.13 -1.73
CA ALA A 62 -0.30 11.47 -0.64
C ALA A 62 -1.55 12.24 -0.21
N ALA A 63 -2.57 11.51 0.22
CA ALA A 63 -3.80 12.10 0.76
C ALA A 63 -3.56 12.66 2.17
N VAL A 64 -4.34 13.66 2.58
CA VAL A 64 -4.26 14.28 3.92
C VAL A 64 -5.61 14.26 4.62
N VAL A 65 -5.63 13.71 5.82
CA VAL A 65 -6.85 13.52 6.61
C VAL A 65 -6.68 14.14 8.00
N ALA A 66 -7.68 14.91 8.42
CA ALA A 66 -7.69 15.50 9.75
C ALA A 66 -8.05 14.46 10.82
N LEU A 67 -7.28 14.46 11.91
CA LEU A 67 -7.61 13.64 13.08
C LEU A 67 -8.72 14.31 13.90
N PRO A 68 -9.65 13.54 14.48
CA PRO A 68 -10.68 14.08 15.33
C PRO A 68 -10.12 14.49 16.70
N ASP A 69 -10.66 15.54 17.29
CA ASP A 69 -10.51 15.83 18.71
C ASP A 69 -11.31 14.76 19.52
N PRO A 70 -10.69 14.03 20.46
CA PRO A 70 -11.33 12.91 21.14
C PRO A 70 -12.45 13.32 22.12
N GLU A 71 -12.53 14.60 22.52
CA GLU A 71 -13.58 15.09 23.41
C GLU A 71 -14.81 15.58 22.65
N THR A 72 -14.60 16.22 21.49
CA THR A 72 -15.65 16.88 20.70
C THR A 72 -16.07 16.11 19.46
N GLY A 73 -15.18 15.29 18.90
CA GLY A 73 -15.35 14.60 17.62
C GLY A 73 -15.21 15.51 16.40
N GLU A 74 -14.92 16.81 16.59
CA GLU A 74 -14.66 17.76 15.51
C GLU A 74 -13.22 17.57 14.98
N ASN A 75 -12.92 18.04 13.77
CA ASN A 75 -11.56 17.97 13.25
C ASN A 75 -10.61 18.82 14.09
N SER A 76 -9.46 18.23 14.43
CA SER A 76 -8.34 18.94 15.04
C SER A 76 -7.44 19.58 13.99
N ASP A 77 -6.47 20.38 14.43
CA ASP A 77 -5.43 20.95 13.56
C ASP A 77 -4.26 19.95 13.32
N THR A 78 -4.38 18.69 13.75
CA THR A 78 -3.37 17.65 13.48
C THR A 78 -3.88 16.71 12.41
N TYR A 79 -3.06 16.53 11.38
CA TYR A 79 -3.41 15.75 10.19
C TYR A 79 -2.46 14.57 10.04
N VAL A 80 -2.92 13.55 9.32
CA VAL A 80 -2.07 12.46 8.85
C VAL A 80 -2.07 12.43 7.34
N THR A 81 -0.91 12.12 6.75
CA THR A 81 -0.84 11.71 5.35
C THR A 81 -1.11 10.21 5.26
N MET A 82 -1.69 9.78 4.14
CA MET A 82 -1.87 8.37 3.81
C MET A 82 -1.53 8.16 2.34
N GLY A 83 -0.67 7.18 2.07
CA GLY A 83 -0.36 6.71 0.71
C GLY A 83 -0.08 5.21 0.71
N ILE A 84 -0.21 4.59 -0.46
CA ILE A 84 0.19 3.21 -0.71
C ILE A 84 0.67 3.05 -2.16
N GLU A 85 1.76 2.32 -2.34
CA GLU A 85 2.38 2.06 -3.65
C GLU A 85 2.63 0.57 -3.88
N SER A 86 2.96 0.21 -5.13
CA SER A 86 3.38 -1.14 -5.52
C SER A 86 4.77 -1.14 -6.16
N HIS A 87 5.58 -2.13 -5.84
CA HIS A 87 6.88 -2.37 -6.48
C HIS A 87 7.01 -3.81 -6.99
N ASN A 88 5.96 -4.31 -7.63
CA ASN A 88 5.78 -5.72 -8.01
C ASN A 88 6.87 -6.22 -9.00
N HIS A 89 6.95 -5.61 -10.18
CA HIS A 89 7.87 -6.04 -11.25
C HIS A 89 9.36 -5.90 -10.83
N PRO A 90 9.81 -4.77 -10.22
CA PRO A 90 11.17 -4.69 -9.69
C PRO A 90 11.48 -5.75 -8.64
N SER A 91 10.53 -6.04 -7.74
CA SER A 91 10.72 -7.03 -6.67
C SER A 91 10.73 -8.47 -7.17
N TYR A 92 10.17 -8.75 -8.35
CA TYR A 92 10.38 -10.04 -9.01
C TYR A 92 11.82 -10.21 -9.51
N VAL A 93 12.38 -9.15 -10.12
CA VAL A 93 13.69 -9.18 -10.78
C VAL A 93 14.84 -9.13 -9.77
N ASP A 94 14.76 -8.22 -8.79
CA ASP A 94 15.69 -8.15 -7.65
C ASP A 94 14.89 -7.86 -6.37
N PRO A 95 14.55 -8.89 -5.57
CA PRO A 95 13.59 -8.77 -4.47
C PRO A 95 14.04 -7.82 -3.36
N PHE A 96 15.35 -7.74 -3.10
CA PHE A 96 15.88 -6.84 -2.08
C PHE A 96 15.75 -5.38 -2.52
N ASP A 97 16.36 -5.05 -3.66
CA ASP A 97 16.44 -3.67 -4.13
C ASP A 97 15.06 -3.15 -4.60
N GLY A 98 14.25 -4.02 -5.22
CA GLY A 98 12.88 -3.72 -5.61
C GLY A 98 12.00 -3.33 -4.41
N ALA A 99 12.04 -4.10 -3.32
CA ALA A 99 11.25 -3.81 -2.13
C ALA A 99 11.80 -2.60 -1.35
N ALA A 100 13.13 -2.47 -1.25
CA ALA A 100 13.77 -1.35 -0.57
C ALA A 100 13.43 0.00 -1.23
N THR A 101 13.47 0.06 -2.56
CA THR A 101 13.10 1.28 -3.31
C THR A 101 11.61 1.59 -3.24
N GLY A 102 10.75 0.58 -3.14
CA GLY A 102 9.32 0.77 -2.87
C GLY A 102 9.05 1.43 -1.51
N VAL A 103 9.81 1.09 -0.47
CA VAL A 103 9.73 1.79 0.83
C VAL A 103 10.21 3.25 0.70
N GLY A 104 11.28 3.49 -0.05
CA GLY A 104 11.81 4.83 -0.28
C GLY A 104 10.83 5.75 -1.01
N GLY A 105 10.18 5.25 -2.07
CA GLY A 105 9.16 5.97 -2.84
C GLY A 105 8.03 6.50 -1.97
N ILE A 106 7.31 5.59 -1.30
CA ILE A 106 6.14 5.95 -0.49
C ILE A 106 6.45 6.86 0.71
N VAL A 107 7.69 6.82 1.20
CA VAL A 107 8.17 7.77 2.22
C VAL A 107 8.31 9.17 1.63
N ARG A 108 8.84 9.31 0.41
CA ARG A 108 8.98 10.62 -0.24
C ARG A 108 7.63 11.25 -0.60
N ASP A 109 6.63 10.47 -0.96
CA ASP A 109 5.25 10.96 -1.14
C ASP A 109 4.73 11.61 0.14
N THR A 110 5.06 11.03 1.29
CA THR A 110 4.74 11.63 2.60
C THR A 110 5.53 12.92 2.85
N LEU A 111 6.80 12.96 2.46
CA LEU A 111 7.64 14.15 2.63
C LEU A 111 7.20 15.33 1.76
N SER A 112 6.73 15.08 0.54
CA SER A 112 6.25 16.13 -0.39
C SER A 112 5.04 16.88 0.16
N MET A 113 4.27 16.22 1.03
CA MET A 113 3.13 16.83 1.73
C MET A 113 3.52 17.61 3.01
N GLY A 114 4.82 17.76 3.29
CA GLY A 114 5.31 18.41 4.51
C GLY A 114 5.05 17.62 5.80
N ALA A 115 4.89 16.30 5.68
CA ALA A 115 4.62 15.39 6.78
C ALA A 115 5.84 14.56 7.16
N TYR A 116 5.98 14.26 8.45
CA TYR A 116 7.02 13.37 8.95
C TYR A 116 6.51 11.92 8.95
N PRO A 117 7.18 10.96 8.28
CA PRO A 117 6.75 9.56 8.24
C PRO A 117 6.83 8.90 9.64
N ILE A 118 5.74 8.30 10.10
CA ILE A 118 5.64 7.71 11.45
C ILE A 118 5.34 6.21 11.47
N ALA A 119 4.85 5.64 10.37
CA ALA A 119 4.53 4.22 10.28
C ALA A 119 4.46 3.74 8.84
N LEU A 120 4.90 2.51 8.61
CA LEU A 120 4.74 1.75 7.38
C LEU A 120 3.82 0.54 7.60
N ALA A 121 3.19 0.08 6.53
CA ALA A 121 2.58 -1.24 6.45
C ALA A 121 2.96 -1.93 5.14
N ASP A 122 3.18 -3.23 5.18
CA ASP A 122 3.55 -4.04 4.02
C ASP A 122 2.56 -5.18 3.77
N SER A 123 2.02 -5.24 2.55
CA SER A 123 1.12 -6.31 2.10
C SER A 123 1.79 -7.07 0.96
N LEU A 124 2.19 -8.31 1.24
CA LEU A 124 3.08 -9.12 0.41
C LEU A 124 2.37 -10.37 -0.09
N TYR A 125 2.53 -10.67 -1.39
CA TYR A 125 1.88 -11.81 -2.02
C TYR A 125 2.85 -12.57 -2.90
N PHE A 126 2.98 -13.88 -2.67
CA PHE A 126 3.95 -14.73 -3.35
C PHE A 126 3.29 -15.98 -3.92
N GLY A 127 4.01 -16.66 -4.82
CA GLY A 127 3.63 -18.01 -5.28
C GLY A 127 3.61 -19.02 -4.13
N ALA A 128 3.28 -20.28 -4.42
CA ALA A 128 3.25 -21.35 -3.43
C ALA A 128 4.51 -21.39 -2.54
N PHE A 129 4.34 -21.45 -1.23
CA PHE A 129 5.44 -21.36 -0.27
C PHE A 129 6.43 -22.52 -0.36
N ASP A 130 6.02 -23.70 -0.83
CA ASP A 130 6.91 -24.86 -0.99
C ASP A 130 7.86 -24.73 -2.18
N HIS A 131 7.64 -23.76 -3.08
CA HIS A 131 8.55 -23.44 -4.18
C HIS A 131 9.78 -22.68 -3.64
N GLU A 132 10.98 -23.15 -3.99
CA GLU A 132 12.24 -22.49 -3.59
C GLU A 132 12.30 -21.03 -4.06
N HIS A 133 11.69 -20.72 -5.21
CA HIS A 133 11.67 -19.36 -5.75
C HIS A 133 10.80 -18.42 -4.91
N SER A 134 9.60 -18.83 -4.50
CA SER A 134 8.73 -18.03 -3.63
C SER A 134 9.42 -17.70 -2.30
N LYS A 135 10.17 -18.66 -1.74
CA LYS A 135 10.96 -18.43 -0.51
C LYS A 135 12.11 -17.44 -0.73
N TYR A 136 12.80 -17.51 -1.87
CA TYR A 136 13.84 -16.55 -2.24
C TYR A 136 13.27 -15.13 -2.37
N LEU A 137 12.12 -14.98 -3.03
CA LEU A 137 11.44 -13.69 -3.17
C LEU A 137 11.00 -13.15 -1.81
N LEU A 138 10.35 -13.97 -0.98
CA LEU A 138 9.95 -13.60 0.38
C LEU A 138 11.14 -13.14 1.22
N ASP A 139 12.24 -13.89 1.22
CA ASP A 139 13.45 -13.57 2.00
C ASP A 139 14.06 -12.24 1.54
N GLY A 140 14.25 -12.06 0.23
CA GLY A 140 14.81 -10.82 -0.32
C GLY A 140 13.92 -9.61 -0.08
N VAL A 141 12.60 -9.72 -0.28
CA VAL A 141 11.65 -8.62 -0.08
C VAL A 141 11.61 -8.20 1.39
N VAL A 142 11.51 -9.15 2.31
CA VAL A 142 11.50 -8.87 3.76
C VAL A 142 12.83 -8.26 4.21
N GLU A 143 13.96 -8.76 3.70
CA GLU A 143 15.28 -8.17 3.98
C GLU A 143 15.39 -6.74 3.43
N GLY A 144 14.88 -6.46 2.23
CA GLY A 144 14.86 -5.14 1.61
C GLY A 144 14.03 -4.12 2.39
N ILE A 145 12.79 -4.48 2.77
CA ILE A 145 11.91 -3.65 3.60
C ILE A 145 12.54 -3.38 4.96
N SER A 146 13.04 -4.44 5.61
CA SER A 146 13.74 -4.34 6.89
C SER A 146 14.95 -3.40 6.79
N HIS A 147 15.78 -3.58 5.76
CA HIS A 147 16.97 -2.77 5.57
C HIS A 147 16.63 -1.29 5.46
N TYR A 148 15.69 -0.95 4.56
CA TYR A 148 15.38 0.43 4.26
C TYR A 148 14.66 1.11 5.43
N GLY A 149 13.54 0.55 5.89
CA GLY A 149 12.71 1.08 7.00
C GLY A 149 13.51 1.28 8.29
N ASN A 150 14.33 0.30 8.67
CA ASN A 150 15.16 0.38 9.87
C ASN A 150 16.25 1.46 9.75
N CYS A 151 16.85 1.65 8.57
CA CYS A 151 17.89 2.65 8.35
C CYS A 151 17.34 4.08 8.38
N ILE A 152 16.14 4.31 7.81
CA ILE A 152 15.48 5.62 7.87
C ILE A 152 14.81 5.89 9.22
N GLY A 153 14.60 4.84 10.03
CA GLY A 153 13.96 4.95 11.34
C GLY A 153 12.46 5.23 11.22
N VAL A 154 11.79 4.58 10.26
CA VAL A 154 10.33 4.57 10.14
C VAL A 154 9.87 3.13 10.39
N PRO A 155 9.07 2.88 11.43
CA PRO A 155 8.71 1.52 11.81
C PRO A 155 7.66 0.91 10.87
N THR A 156 7.81 -0.36 10.49
CA THR A 156 6.75 -1.14 9.83
C THR A 156 5.90 -1.79 10.91
N VAL A 157 4.67 -1.31 11.11
CA VAL A 157 3.89 -1.62 12.34
C VAL A 157 2.78 -2.65 12.13
N THR A 158 2.38 -2.89 10.89
CA THR A 158 1.34 -3.86 10.52
C THR A 158 1.58 -4.33 9.09
N GLY A 159 0.90 -5.38 8.65
CA GLY A 159 1.03 -5.88 7.28
C GLY A 159 0.29 -7.20 7.08
N SER A 160 0.44 -7.78 5.90
CA SER A 160 -0.14 -9.08 5.54
C SER A 160 0.80 -9.86 4.63
N VAL A 161 0.81 -11.19 4.75
CA VAL A 161 1.55 -12.07 3.83
C VAL A 161 0.67 -13.23 3.39
N ALA A 162 0.50 -13.38 2.08
CA ALA A 162 -0.29 -14.46 1.48
C ALA A 162 0.49 -15.20 0.38
N PHE A 163 0.18 -16.49 0.23
CA PHE A 163 0.74 -17.40 -0.75
C PHE A 163 -0.39 -17.98 -1.60
N HIS A 164 -0.27 -17.83 -2.92
CA HIS A 164 -1.25 -18.33 -3.88
C HIS A 164 -0.57 -18.61 -5.22
N ASP A 165 -0.90 -19.74 -5.86
CA ASP A 165 -0.27 -20.21 -7.10
C ASP A 165 -0.29 -19.16 -8.24
N GLY A 166 -1.33 -18.33 -8.27
CA GLY A 166 -1.47 -17.25 -9.26
C GLY A 166 -0.41 -16.15 -9.20
N TYR A 167 0.37 -16.06 -8.12
CA TYR A 167 1.51 -15.12 -8.02
C TYR A 167 2.84 -15.76 -8.42
N GLU A 168 2.84 -17.00 -8.92
CA GLU A 168 4.05 -17.61 -9.47
C GLU A 168 4.55 -16.79 -10.66
N GLY A 169 5.77 -16.27 -10.56
CA GLY A 169 6.37 -15.41 -11.57
C GLY A 169 5.95 -13.94 -11.52
N ASN A 170 5.06 -13.55 -10.60
CA ASN A 170 4.63 -12.16 -10.41
C ASN A 170 4.19 -11.92 -8.95
N PRO A 171 5.14 -11.70 -8.01
CA PRO A 171 4.85 -11.34 -6.64
C PRO A 171 4.30 -9.92 -6.55
N LEU A 172 3.48 -9.66 -5.53
CA LEU A 172 3.03 -8.31 -5.22
C LEU A 172 3.72 -7.80 -3.95
N VAL A 173 4.25 -6.59 -4.02
CA VAL A 173 4.91 -5.90 -2.92
C VAL A 173 4.27 -4.53 -2.80
N ASN A 174 3.29 -4.41 -1.91
CA ASN A 174 2.59 -3.17 -1.64
C ASN A 174 3.03 -2.59 -0.30
N VAL A 175 3.39 -1.31 -0.27
CA VAL A 175 3.83 -0.63 0.96
C VAL A 175 3.02 0.65 1.13
N ALA A 176 2.44 0.82 2.31
CA ALA A 176 1.72 2.01 2.72
C ALA A 176 2.53 2.82 3.74
N CYS A 177 2.36 4.14 3.74
CA CYS A 177 2.98 5.05 4.70
C CYS A 177 1.95 5.97 5.34
N ILE A 178 2.10 6.19 6.64
CA ILE A 178 1.41 7.24 7.40
C ILE A 178 2.45 8.27 7.85
N GLY A 179 2.21 9.53 7.53
CA GLY A 179 2.95 10.67 8.05
C GLY A 179 2.12 11.57 8.96
N LEU A 180 2.78 12.42 9.74
CA LEU A 180 2.15 13.37 10.65
C LEU A 180 2.44 14.81 10.23
N THR A 181 1.40 15.64 10.15
CA THR A 181 1.52 17.06 9.79
C THR A 181 0.41 17.90 10.43
N ASN A 182 0.32 19.18 10.06
CA ASN A 182 -0.73 20.11 10.45
C ASN A 182 -0.95 21.18 9.36
N GLU A 183 -1.94 22.05 9.55
CA GLU A 183 -2.28 23.10 8.58
C GLU A 183 -1.11 24.06 8.26
N GLU A 184 -0.26 24.37 9.24
CA GLU A 184 0.85 25.33 9.06
C GLU A 184 2.03 24.75 8.27
N ARG A 185 2.20 23.44 8.29
CA ARG A 185 3.32 22.71 7.64
C ARG A 185 2.97 22.16 6.27
N LEU A 186 1.69 22.07 5.96
CA LEU A 186 1.19 21.38 4.78
C LEU A 186 1.73 22.00 3.49
N VAL A 187 2.32 21.16 2.65
CA VAL A 187 2.76 21.50 1.30
C VAL A 187 2.00 20.63 0.30
N THR A 188 1.81 21.12 -0.92
CA THR A 188 1.15 20.41 -2.01
C THR A 188 2.04 20.38 -3.24
N ALA A 189 1.78 19.47 -4.18
CA ALA A 189 2.44 19.45 -5.48
C ALA A 189 1.84 20.45 -6.49
N GLU A 190 1.26 21.56 -6.03
CA GLU A 190 0.71 22.61 -6.89
C GLU A 190 1.68 23.80 -6.96
N ALA A 191 2.34 23.99 -8.11
CA ALA A 191 3.20 25.16 -8.33
C ALA A 191 2.41 26.46 -8.15
N GLN A 192 2.94 27.39 -7.37
CA GLN A 192 2.18 28.54 -6.88
C GLN A 192 2.42 29.82 -7.68
N THR A 193 3.67 30.16 -7.99
CA THR A 193 4.01 31.51 -8.47
C THR A 193 5.07 31.52 -9.57
N PRO A 194 4.77 32.10 -10.76
CA PRO A 194 5.79 32.36 -11.77
C PRO A 194 6.95 33.23 -11.25
N GLY A 195 8.17 32.84 -11.60
CA GLY A 195 9.42 33.44 -11.15
C GLY A 195 9.98 32.85 -9.86
N ASN A 196 9.29 31.91 -9.21
CA ASN A 196 9.91 31.05 -8.21
C ASN A 196 10.88 30.07 -8.89
N GLU A 197 11.93 29.71 -8.15
CA GLU A 197 12.98 28.82 -8.61
C GLU A 197 12.56 27.37 -8.38
N LEU A 198 12.89 26.50 -9.33
CA LEU A 198 12.80 25.05 -9.19
C LEU A 198 14.15 24.51 -8.71
N VAL A 199 14.14 23.87 -7.55
CA VAL A 199 15.34 23.39 -6.86
C VAL A 199 15.25 21.87 -6.68
N LEU A 200 16.23 21.15 -7.22
CA LEU A 200 16.39 19.71 -7.02
C LEU A 200 17.32 19.46 -5.84
N VAL A 201 16.83 18.75 -4.82
CA VAL A 201 17.60 18.38 -3.63
C VAL A 201 17.66 16.85 -3.48
N GLY A 202 18.81 16.33 -3.05
CA GLY A 202 18.98 14.91 -2.76
C GLY A 202 20.18 14.27 -3.46
N ASN A 203 20.02 13.02 -3.88
CA ASN A 203 21.07 12.27 -4.56
C ASN A 203 21.32 12.74 -5.99
N ALA A 204 22.55 12.52 -6.48
CA ALA A 204 22.93 12.91 -7.81
C ALA A 204 22.36 11.99 -8.90
N THR A 205 21.84 12.61 -9.96
CA THR A 205 21.19 11.95 -11.09
C THR A 205 22.17 11.05 -11.86
N GLY A 206 21.77 9.79 -12.10
CA GLY A 206 22.49 8.76 -12.85
C GLY A 206 21.62 8.07 -13.88
N ARG A 207 22.13 7.06 -14.59
CA ARG A 207 21.37 6.28 -15.59
C ARG A 207 20.57 5.14 -14.96
N ASP A 208 19.80 5.46 -13.93
CA ASP A 208 18.97 4.48 -13.22
C ASP A 208 17.55 4.46 -13.79
N GLY A 209 16.98 3.26 -13.94
CA GLY A 209 15.56 3.09 -14.24
C GLY A 209 15.05 3.80 -15.50
N LEU A 210 15.90 4.01 -16.51
CA LEU A 210 15.51 4.74 -17.72
C LEU A 210 14.38 4.00 -18.47
N GLY A 211 13.13 4.42 -18.26
CA GLY A 211 11.94 3.79 -18.85
C GLY A 211 11.21 2.80 -17.92
N GLY A 212 11.41 2.88 -16.60
CA GLY A 212 10.79 1.98 -15.62
C GLY A 212 9.26 1.95 -15.69
N ALA A 213 8.62 3.09 -15.93
CA ALA A 213 7.17 3.19 -16.11
C ALA A 213 6.64 2.36 -17.29
N SER A 214 7.32 2.41 -18.43
CA SER A 214 6.96 1.61 -19.61
C SER A 214 7.21 0.11 -19.35
N PHE A 215 8.30 -0.23 -18.65
CA PHE A 215 8.60 -1.61 -18.24
C PHE A 215 7.51 -2.19 -17.33
N ALA A 216 6.98 -1.41 -16.37
CA ALA A 216 5.89 -1.82 -15.48
C ALA A 216 4.50 -1.88 -16.17
N SER A 217 4.42 -1.61 -17.48
CA SER A 217 3.18 -1.60 -18.27
C SER A 217 3.11 -2.75 -19.30
N GLU A 218 4.00 -3.74 -19.21
CA GLU A 218 4.04 -4.91 -20.10
C GLU A 218 4.10 -6.22 -19.29
N ASP A 219 3.61 -7.33 -19.87
CA ASP A 219 3.65 -8.65 -19.21
C ASP A 219 5.12 -9.10 -18.93
N LEU A 220 5.39 -9.72 -17.77
CA LEU A 220 6.73 -10.23 -17.43
C LEU A 220 7.17 -11.38 -18.35
N ALA A 221 8.37 -11.24 -18.93
CA ALA A 221 9.00 -12.26 -19.75
C ALA A 221 9.69 -13.36 -18.92
N GLU A 222 9.89 -14.55 -19.52
CA GLU A 222 10.54 -15.70 -18.88
C GLU A 222 11.99 -15.42 -18.45
N ASP A 223 12.68 -14.48 -19.11
CA ASP A 223 14.08 -14.11 -18.90
C ASP A 223 14.29 -12.73 -18.23
N ALA A 224 13.21 -12.12 -17.72
CA ALA A 224 13.25 -10.78 -17.10
C ALA A 224 14.30 -10.65 -15.99
N GLU A 225 14.47 -11.68 -15.14
CA GLU A 225 15.49 -11.71 -14.08
C GLU A 225 16.92 -11.50 -14.59
N THR A 226 17.21 -11.89 -15.84
CA THR A 226 18.56 -11.82 -16.40
C THR A 226 18.73 -10.61 -17.31
N GLU A 227 17.71 -10.29 -18.12
CA GLU A 227 17.78 -9.19 -19.08
C GLU A 227 17.53 -7.83 -18.43
N ASP A 228 16.66 -7.76 -17.41
CA ASP A 228 16.15 -6.51 -16.86
C ASP A 228 16.72 -6.15 -15.50
N ARG A 229 17.52 -7.03 -14.89
CA ARG A 229 18.21 -6.74 -13.62
C ARG A 229 19.01 -5.43 -13.59
N PRO A 230 19.71 -5.01 -14.67
CA PRO A 230 20.39 -3.71 -14.68
C PRO A 230 19.45 -2.50 -14.62
N ALA A 231 18.15 -2.68 -14.84
CA ALA A 231 17.14 -1.62 -14.75
C ALA A 231 16.60 -1.44 -13.32
N VAL A 232 16.78 -2.42 -12.42
CA VAL A 232 16.36 -2.29 -11.02
C VAL A 232 17.25 -1.30 -10.31
N GLN A 233 16.61 -0.34 -9.65
CA GLN A 233 17.25 0.75 -8.94
C GLN A 233 17.74 0.27 -7.57
N VAL A 234 18.85 0.83 -7.10
CA VAL A 234 19.38 0.58 -5.76
C VAL A 234 19.13 1.81 -4.92
N GLY A 235 18.43 1.66 -3.80
CA GLY A 235 18.17 2.75 -2.86
C GLY A 235 19.33 3.00 -1.89
N ASP A 236 19.48 4.24 -1.43
CA ASP A 236 20.39 4.66 -0.36
C ASP A 236 19.58 5.19 0.84
N PRO A 237 19.17 4.32 1.79
CA PRO A 237 18.37 4.76 2.93
C PRO A 237 19.09 5.74 3.84
N TYR A 238 20.42 5.84 3.79
CA TYR A 238 21.16 6.84 4.56
C TYR A 238 21.09 8.22 3.92
N ALA A 239 21.01 8.31 2.59
CA ALA A 239 20.67 9.54 1.91
C ALA A 239 19.22 9.93 2.17
N GLU A 240 18.28 8.98 2.09
CA GLU A 240 16.86 9.21 2.40
C GLU A 240 16.68 9.73 3.83
N LYS A 241 17.36 9.15 4.84
CA LYS A 241 17.29 9.70 6.20
C LYS A 241 17.78 11.15 6.29
N ARG A 242 18.85 11.50 5.57
CA ARG A 242 19.35 12.89 5.53
C ARG A 242 18.34 13.80 4.83
N LEU A 243 17.68 13.30 3.78
CA LEU A 243 16.61 13.99 3.06
C LEU A 243 15.38 14.22 3.94
N ILE A 244 14.94 13.25 4.73
CA ILE A 244 13.86 13.39 5.72
C ILE A 244 14.17 14.55 6.68
N GLU A 245 15.36 14.55 7.30
CA GLU A 245 15.73 15.60 8.27
C GLU A 245 15.92 16.98 7.60
N ALA A 246 16.41 17.02 6.37
CA ALA A 246 16.51 18.26 5.59
C ALA A 246 15.12 18.80 5.24
N ASN A 247 14.19 17.93 4.80
CA ASN A 247 12.81 18.29 4.49
C ASN A 247 12.12 18.91 5.70
N GLU A 248 12.25 18.31 6.88
CA GLU A 248 11.70 18.86 8.12
C GLU A 248 12.20 20.28 8.41
N GLU A 249 13.50 20.54 8.26
CA GLU A 249 14.07 21.87 8.49
C GLU A 249 13.66 22.89 7.42
N LEU A 250 13.50 22.46 6.17
CA LEU A 250 13.01 23.29 5.06
C LEU A 250 11.55 23.72 5.28
N ILE A 251 10.70 22.79 5.73
CA ILE A 251 9.29 23.02 6.04
C ILE A 251 9.15 23.91 7.28
N ASP A 252 9.85 23.61 8.37
CA ASP A 252 9.85 24.42 9.61
C ASP A 252 10.30 25.88 9.37
N ALA A 253 11.18 26.08 8.39
CA ALA A 253 11.68 27.40 8.03
C ALA A 253 10.79 28.15 7.02
N ASP A 254 9.67 27.57 6.56
CA ASP A 254 8.77 28.14 5.53
C ASP A 254 9.52 28.51 4.23
N LEU A 255 10.44 27.64 3.78
CA LEU A 255 11.25 27.86 2.58
C LEU A 255 10.66 27.22 1.32
N VAL A 256 9.76 26.24 1.49
CA VAL A 256 9.15 25.47 0.40
C VAL A 256 7.77 26.02 0.09
N ARG A 257 7.45 26.17 -1.20
CA ARG A 257 6.15 26.64 -1.68
C ARG A 257 5.30 25.49 -2.22
N SER A 258 5.93 24.62 -2.98
CA SER A 258 5.38 23.34 -3.42
C SER A 258 6.51 22.31 -3.50
N ALA A 259 6.17 21.04 -3.40
CA ALA A 259 7.14 19.95 -3.42
C ALA A 259 6.59 18.76 -4.19
N ARG A 260 7.50 17.97 -4.76
CA ARG A 260 7.17 16.71 -5.41
C ARG A 260 8.31 15.72 -5.29
N ASP A 261 7.99 14.46 -5.10
CA ASP A 261 8.95 13.38 -5.18
C ASP A 261 9.44 13.19 -6.64
N LEU A 262 10.52 12.40 -6.81
CA LEU A 262 10.94 11.95 -8.14
C LEU A 262 10.85 10.41 -8.21
N GLY A 263 9.70 9.91 -8.62
CA GLY A 263 9.44 8.51 -8.94
C GLY A 263 9.51 8.21 -10.45
N ALA A 264 8.46 7.57 -10.95
CA ALA A 264 8.30 7.19 -12.35
C ALA A 264 8.46 8.39 -13.31
N ALA A 265 9.12 8.17 -14.46
CA ALA A 265 9.46 9.22 -15.42
C ALA A 265 10.37 10.35 -14.89
N GLY A 266 10.92 10.21 -13.67
CA GLY A 266 12.00 11.02 -13.12
C GLY A 266 11.69 12.51 -13.02
N LEU A 267 12.70 13.33 -13.34
CA LEU A 267 12.58 14.80 -13.30
C LEU A 267 11.49 15.31 -14.24
N GLY A 268 11.34 14.67 -15.41
CA GLY A 268 10.34 15.02 -16.40
C GLY A 268 8.92 14.91 -15.84
N GLY A 269 8.58 13.77 -15.23
CA GLY A 269 7.29 13.57 -14.57
C GLY A 269 7.08 14.56 -13.45
N ALA A 270 7.95 14.52 -12.43
CA ALA A 270 7.84 15.36 -11.24
C ALA A 270 7.66 16.85 -11.54
N SER A 271 8.53 17.42 -12.39
CA SER A 271 8.49 18.86 -12.67
C SER A 271 7.39 19.28 -13.63
N SER A 272 6.96 18.40 -14.56
CA SER A 272 5.86 18.72 -15.47
C SER A 272 4.50 18.65 -14.77
N GLU A 273 4.29 17.64 -13.92
CA GLU A 273 3.07 17.49 -13.13
C GLU A 273 2.92 18.60 -12.08
N LEU A 274 4.02 18.97 -11.40
CA LEU A 274 4.06 20.08 -10.44
C LEU A 274 3.51 21.39 -11.05
N VAL A 275 3.97 21.75 -12.25
CA VAL A 275 3.51 22.99 -12.91
C VAL A 275 2.18 22.83 -13.63
N ALA A 276 1.87 21.64 -14.16
CA ALA A 276 0.55 21.35 -14.74
C ALA A 276 -0.56 21.53 -13.70
N LYS A 277 -0.36 21.01 -12.48
CA LYS A 277 -1.32 21.14 -11.38
C LYS A 277 -1.56 22.58 -10.97
N GLY A 278 -0.53 23.42 -11.01
CA GLY A 278 -0.63 24.87 -10.80
C GLY A 278 -1.22 25.66 -11.97
N GLY A 279 -1.46 25.03 -13.12
CA GLY A 279 -1.85 25.72 -14.36
C GLY A 279 -0.75 26.65 -14.89
N LEU A 280 0.51 26.28 -14.68
CA LEU A 280 1.72 27.03 -15.00
C LEU A 280 2.63 26.24 -15.95
N GLY A 281 3.68 26.90 -16.42
CA GLY A 281 4.79 26.30 -17.15
C GLY A 281 6.08 26.28 -16.32
N ALA A 282 7.16 25.80 -16.94
CA ALA A 282 8.49 25.86 -16.36
C ALA A 282 9.52 26.13 -17.45
N HIS A 283 10.64 26.75 -17.07
CA HIS A 283 11.84 26.76 -17.90
C HIS A 283 12.98 26.08 -17.15
N ILE A 284 13.35 24.88 -17.59
CA ILE A 284 14.36 24.03 -16.95
C ILE A 284 15.62 23.96 -17.82
N GLU A 285 16.77 24.15 -17.19
CA GLU A 285 18.09 24.01 -17.79
C GLU A 285 18.72 22.69 -17.34
N LEU A 286 18.63 21.66 -18.19
CA LEU A 286 19.05 20.30 -17.83
C LEU A 286 20.54 20.19 -17.51
N ASP A 287 21.38 21.09 -18.04
CA ASP A 287 22.81 21.17 -17.72
C ASP A 287 23.10 21.54 -16.25
N ARG A 288 22.11 22.08 -15.51
CA ARG A 288 22.25 22.47 -14.09
C ARG A 288 21.97 21.33 -13.11
N VAL A 289 21.37 20.24 -13.57
CA VAL A 289 21.10 19.06 -12.74
C VAL A 289 22.43 18.47 -12.27
N HIS A 290 22.60 18.29 -10.97
CA HIS A 290 23.77 17.64 -10.41
C HIS A 290 23.75 16.15 -10.75
N GLN A 291 24.81 15.69 -11.41
CA GLN A 291 24.92 14.35 -12.00
C GLN A 291 26.09 13.58 -11.37
N ARG A 292 25.93 12.27 -11.20
CA ARG A 292 27.05 11.39 -10.83
C ARG A 292 27.72 10.75 -12.03
N GLU A 293 27.01 10.61 -13.15
CA GLU A 293 27.53 10.07 -14.38
C GLU A 293 27.86 11.17 -15.40
N PRO A 294 29.05 11.15 -16.02
CA PRO A 294 29.41 12.18 -17.00
C PRO A 294 28.68 11.97 -18.33
N ASN A 295 28.48 13.07 -19.05
CA ASN A 295 27.93 13.10 -20.42
C ASN A 295 26.53 12.47 -20.54
N MET A 296 25.67 12.65 -19.54
CA MET A 296 24.25 12.29 -19.71
C MET A 296 23.62 13.21 -20.76
N ASN A 297 22.78 12.65 -21.62
CA ASN A 297 22.01 13.41 -22.61
C ASN A 297 20.69 13.92 -22.02
N ALA A 298 20.01 14.82 -22.73
CA ALA A 298 18.74 15.41 -22.28
C ALA A 298 17.69 14.37 -21.84
N THR A 299 17.50 13.31 -22.63
CA THR A 299 16.52 12.26 -22.33
C THR A 299 16.93 11.46 -21.09
N GLU A 300 18.21 11.13 -20.95
CA GLU A 300 18.74 10.45 -19.76
C GLU A 300 18.55 11.29 -18.49
N ILE A 301 18.73 12.62 -18.55
CA ILE A 301 18.55 13.51 -17.39
C ILE A 301 17.06 13.63 -17.01
N LEU A 302 16.18 13.74 -18.01
CA LEU A 302 14.73 13.87 -17.78
C LEU A 302 14.14 12.61 -17.16
N LEU A 303 14.49 11.44 -17.70
CA LEU A 303 13.85 10.16 -17.35
C LEU A 303 14.63 9.34 -16.32
N ALA A 304 15.72 9.87 -15.77
CA ALA A 304 16.45 9.17 -14.71
C ALA A 304 15.56 9.03 -13.48
N GLU A 305 15.36 7.80 -13.04
CA GLU A 305 14.60 7.41 -11.85
C GLU A 305 15.56 7.10 -10.69
N SER A 306 16.66 7.87 -10.60
CA SER A 306 17.56 7.82 -9.45
C SER A 306 16.79 8.13 -8.16
N GLN A 307 17.07 7.37 -7.10
CA GLN A 307 16.33 7.44 -5.85
C GLN A 307 16.77 8.63 -4.97
N GLU A 308 16.01 8.87 -3.88
CA GLU A 308 16.28 9.89 -2.85
C GLU A 308 16.42 11.32 -3.40
N ARG A 309 15.45 11.79 -4.19
CA ARG A 309 15.42 13.15 -4.76
C ARG A 309 14.05 13.80 -4.60
N MET A 310 14.06 15.11 -4.37
CA MET A 310 12.87 15.97 -4.27
C MET A 310 13.01 17.19 -5.17
N CYS A 311 11.90 17.57 -5.82
CA CYS A 311 11.77 18.83 -6.57
C CYS A 311 10.99 19.84 -5.72
N TYR A 312 11.57 21.00 -5.45
CA TYR A 312 10.95 22.06 -4.66
C TYR A 312 10.76 23.33 -5.48
N GLU A 313 9.62 24.00 -5.30
CA GLU A 313 9.45 25.41 -5.66
C GLU A 313 9.87 26.29 -4.49
N VAL A 314 10.79 27.22 -4.74
CA VAL A 314 11.43 28.07 -3.73
C VAL A 314 11.40 29.52 -4.18
N ARG A 315 11.18 30.46 -3.25
CA ARG A 315 11.27 31.90 -3.57
C ARG A 315 12.73 32.25 -3.91
N PRO A 316 13.00 33.13 -4.89
CA PRO A 316 14.37 33.47 -5.27
C PRO A 316 15.24 33.99 -4.10
N GLU A 317 14.65 34.70 -3.14
CA GLU A 317 15.34 35.18 -1.94
C GLU A 317 15.72 34.09 -0.92
N ASP A 318 15.12 32.91 -1.00
CA ASP A 318 15.29 31.81 -0.04
C ASP A 318 16.26 30.74 -0.53
N VAL A 319 16.66 30.77 -1.80
CA VAL A 319 17.53 29.75 -2.41
C VAL A 319 18.82 29.53 -1.63
N GLU A 320 19.47 30.60 -1.17
CA GLU A 320 20.72 30.49 -0.41
C GLU A 320 20.52 29.76 0.93
N ASP A 321 19.34 29.91 1.55
CA ASP A 321 19.00 29.23 2.81
C ASP A 321 18.69 27.74 2.55
N VAL A 322 18.02 27.41 1.45
CA VAL A 322 17.79 26.01 1.01
C VAL A 322 19.11 25.31 0.71
N GLU A 323 20.02 25.95 -0.04
CA GLU A 323 21.35 25.41 -0.33
C GLU A 323 22.16 25.16 0.95
N ALA A 324 22.09 26.08 1.92
CA ALA A 324 22.77 25.94 3.20
C ALA A 324 22.23 24.76 4.04
N ILE A 325 20.92 24.50 4.00
CA ILE A 325 20.32 23.33 4.65
C ILE A 325 20.73 22.05 3.93
N ALA A 326 20.68 22.00 2.60
CA ALA A 326 21.14 20.84 1.85
C ALA A 326 22.62 20.52 2.13
N GLU A 327 23.50 21.53 2.18
CA GLU A 327 24.92 21.37 2.53
C GLU A 327 25.09 20.83 3.97
N LYS A 328 24.30 21.33 4.93
CA LYS A 328 24.32 20.88 6.33
C LYS A 328 24.06 19.37 6.45
N TYR A 329 23.21 18.82 5.60
CA TYR A 329 22.86 17.39 5.58
C TYR A 329 23.65 16.57 4.55
N ASP A 330 24.70 17.14 3.93
CA ASP A 330 25.51 16.48 2.89
C ASP A 330 24.65 15.97 1.71
N LEU A 331 23.67 16.77 1.27
CA LEU A 331 22.79 16.50 0.12
C LEU A 331 23.19 17.36 -1.10
N GLY A 332 22.95 16.83 -2.30
CA GLY A 332 23.06 17.61 -3.53
C GLY A 332 21.95 18.66 -3.60
N CYS A 333 22.25 19.81 -4.19
CA CYS A 333 21.29 20.89 -4.42
C CYS A 333 21.60 21.59 -5.75
N SER A 334 20.60 21.71 -6.61
CA SER A 334 20.70 22.40 -7.90
C SER A 334 19.48 23.27 -8.14
N VAL A 335 19.68 24.56 -8.38
CA VAL A 335 18.65 25.42 -9.00
C VAL A 335 18.56 25.08 -10.49
N ILE A 336 17.57 24.30 -10.87
CA ILE A 336 17.45 23.71 -12.20
C ILE A 336 16.69 24.59 -13.19
N GLY A 337 15.91 25.56 -12.71
CA GLY A 337 15.05 26.38 -13.56
C GLY A 337 14.13 27.27 -12.76
N GLU A 338 13.11 27.81 -13.42
CA GLU A 338 12.09 28.66 -12.80
C GLU A 338 10.69 28.24 -13.25
N VAL A 339 9.70 28.50 -12.40
CA VAL A 339 8.28 28.41 -12.75
C VAL A 339 7.93 29.58 -13.67
N THR A 340 7.18 29.35 -14.74
CA THR A 340 6.84 30.37 -15.75
C THR A 340 5.35 30.39 -16.06
N GLU A 341 4.89 31.45 -16.74
CA GLU A 341 3.61 31.37 -17.46
C GLU A 341 3.82 30.63 -18.80
N GLY A 342 2.85 29.81 -19.21
CA GLY A 342 2.84 29.17 -20.53
C GLY A 342 3.36 27.73 -20.52
N ASN A 343 4.25 27.39 -21.45
CA ASN A 343 4.65 26.01 -21.71
C ASN A 343 5.67 25.46 -20.70
N TYR A 344 5.73 24.14 -20.62
CA TYR A 344 6.83 23.39 -20.04
C TYR A 344 7.98 23.30 -21.05
N VAL A 345 9.10 23.96 -20.74
CA VAL A 345 10.25 24.14 -21.63
C VAL A 345 11.51 23.62 -20.98
N CYS A 346 12.16 22.64 -21.61
CA CYS A 346 13.48 22.16 -21.18
C CYS A 346 14.53 22.51 -22.23
N THR A 347 15.68 23.02 -21.77
CA THR A 347 16.83 23.33 -22.63
C THR A 347 18.05 22.50 -22.24
N PHE A 348 18.84 22.13 -23.24
CA PHE A 348 20.03 21.31 -23.05
C PHE A 348 21.14 21.70 -24.03
N GLY A 349 22.39 21.58 -23.58
CA GLY A 349 23.56 21.81 -24.41
C GLY A 349 23.90 23.30 -24.54
N GLY A 350 24.56 23.86 -23.52
CA GLY A 350 25.13 25.20 -23.59
C GLY A 350 26.21 25.51 -22.56
N SER A 351 26.85 24.50 -21.96
CA SER A 351 27.86 24.77 -20.93
C SER A 351 29.20 25.26 -21.50
N GLU A 352 29.72 26.32 -20.87
CA GLU A 352 31.12 26.74 -20.94
C GLU A 352 32.10 25.70 -20.34
N THR A 353 31.62 24.51 -19.92
CA THR A 353 32.45 23.45 -19.35
C THR A 353 33.03 22.49 -20.40
N GLN A 354 32.72 22.67 -21.69
CA GLN A 354 33.51 22.12 -22.80
C GLN A 354 34.51 23.16 -23.34
N ASP A 355 35.51 23.55 -22.55
CA ASP A 355 36.70 24.16 -23.15
C ASP A 355 37.95 24.06 -22.27
N VAL A 356 38.85 23.12 -22.58
CA VAL A 356 40.26 23.42 -22.87
C VAL A 356 40.82 22.35 -23.82
N SER A 357 40.49 22.44 -25.10
CA SER A 357 41.42 21.96 -26.13
C SER A 357 41.54 23.02 -27.22
N ASP A 358 42.63 23.79 -27.14
CA ASP A 358 43.01 24.88 -28.02
C ASP A 358 42.89 24.55 -29.52
N GLU A 359 41.80 24.95 -30.18
CA GLU A 359 41.76 25.20 -31.63
C GLU A 359 40.77 26.35 -31.93
N PRO A 360 41.22 27.53 -32.38
CA PRO A 360 40.34 28.64 -32.67
C PRO A 360 39.72 28.49 -34.07
N SER A 361 38.60 27.78 -34.15
CA SER A 361 37.71 27.85 -35.32
C SER A 361 36.46 28.67 -34.98
N GLY A 362 36.28 29.80 -35.65
CA GLY A 362 35.19 30.75 -35.42
C GLY A 362 33.80 30.18 -35.72
N GLY A 363 33.20 29.52 -34.73
CA GLY A 363 31.77 29.29 -34.63
C GLY A 363 31.11 30.35 -33.73
N GLU A 364 29.89 30.74 -34.07
CA GLU A 364 29.01 31.51 -33.18
C GLU A 364 28.83 30.74 -31.85
N PRO A 365 28.67 31.43 -30.69
CA PRO A 365 28.35 30.75 -29.44
C PRO A 365 27.10 29.89 -29.66
N ARG A 366 27.22 28.57 -29.46
CA ARG A 366 26.08 27.66 -29.57
C ARG A 366 25.11 28.02 -28.44
N GLY A 367 23.95 28.54 -28.79
CA GLY A 367 22.85 28.69 -27.83
C GLY A 367 22.39 27.32 -27.35
N ARG A 368 21.74 27.28 -26.18
CA ARG A 368 21.09 26.05 -25.70
C ARG A 368 19.99 25.61 -26.66
N ASP A 369 19.93 24.32 -26.95
CA ASP A 369 18.89 23.74 -27.77
C ASP A 369 17.64 23.50 -26.89
N THR A 370 16.48 23.97 -27.32
CA THR A 370 15.21 23.60 -26.73
C THR A 370 14.91 22.15 -27.07
N VAL A 371 14.86 21.29 -26.06
CA VAL A 371 14.63 19.85 -26.21
C VAL A 371 13.21 19.45 -25.85
N VAL A 372 12.49 20.24 -25.05
CA VAL A 372 11.06 20.08 -24.76
C VAL A 372 10.41 21.46 -24.85
N ASP A 373 9.28 21.55 -25.54
CA ASP A 373 8.41 22.73 -25.60
C ASP A 373 6.98 22.28 -25.88
N CYS A 374 6.25 22.02 -24.81
CA CYS A 374 4.85 21.58 -24.87
C CYS A 374 4.02 22.16 -23.71
N ASP A 375 2.71 22.02 -23.84
CA ASP A 375 1.79 22.32 -22.75
C ASP A 375 1.97 21.31 -21.61
N ALA A 376 2.04 21.79 -20.36
CA ALA A 376 2.30 20.95 -19.20
C ALA A 376 1.11 20.02 -18.88
N GLU A 377 -0.12 20.56 -18.93
CA GLU A 377 -1.35 19.80 -18.68
C GLU A 377 -1.53 18.69 -19.70
N TYR A 378 -1.28 18.96 -20.98
CA TYR A 378 -1.34 17.94 -22.02
C TYR A 378 -0.27 16.86 -21.88
N LEU A 379 0.93 17.22 -21.40
CA LEU A 379 1.98 16.24 -21.15
C LEU A 379 1.61 15.31 -19.99
N ALA A 380 1.17 15.89 -18.87
CA ALA A 380 0.85 15.18 -17.63
C ALA A 380 -0.48 14.40 -17.70
N ASP A 381 -1.54 14.99 -18.24
CA ASP A 381 -2.91 14.46 -18.15
C ASP A 381 -3.63 14.34 -19.52
N GLY A 382 -2.88 14.47 -20.63
CA GLY A 382 -3.44 14.41 -21.98
C GLY A 382 -3.67 12.99 -22.54
N ALA A 383 -3.28 11.96 -21.79
CA ALA A 383 -3.35 10.58 -22.24
C ALA A 383 -4.81 10.13 -22.49
N PRO A 384 -5.09 9.40 -23.59
CA PRO A 384 -6.44 8.93 -23.86
C PRO A 384 -6.82 7.75 -22.96
N MET A 385 -8.01 7.82 -22.36
CA MET A 385 -8.61 6.70 -21.63
C MET A 385 -9.04 5.57 -22.55
N ASN A 386 -8.93 4.34 -22.06
CA ASN A 386 -9.32 3.13 -22.76
C ASN A 386 -10.65 2.58 -22.20
N ASP A 387 -11.68 2.46 -23.04
CA ASP A 387 -12.91 1.73 -22.70
C ASP A 387 -12.80 0.29 -23.23
N LEU A 388 -12.37 -0.61 -22.35
CA LEU A 388 -12.07 -2.01 -22.70
C LEU A 388 -13.30 -2.92 -22.54
N ASP A 389 -13.42 -3.92 -23.41
CA ASP A 389 -14.44 -4.97 -23.31
C ASP A 389 -14.21 -5.84 -22.06
N HIS A 390 -15.27 -6.23 -21.36
CA HIS A 390 -15.20 -7.09 -20.17
C HIS A 390 -16.27 -8.18 -20.13
N THR A 391 -16.01 -9.24 -19.36
CA THR A 391 -16.94 -10.34 -19.07
C THR A 391 -17.15 -10.46 -17.57
N GLU A 392 -18.39 -10.46 -17.09
CA GLU A 392 -18.69 -10.64 -15.67
C GLU A 392 -18.17 -12.00 -15.13
N PRO A 393 -17.56 -12.03 -13.93
CA PRO A 393 -17.16 -13.27 -13.29
C PRO A 393 -18.33 -14.24 -13.08
N LEU A 394 -18.08 -15.54 -13.26
CA LEU A 394 -19.09 -16.58 -13.06
C LEU A 394 -19.11 -17.04 -11.60
N ALA A 395 -20.31 -17.25 -11.05
CA ALA A 395 -20.46 -17.89 -9.76
C ALA A 395 -20.00 -19.36 -9.80
N GLN A 396 -19.31 -19.79 -8.74
CA GLN A 396 -18.84 -21.17 -8.61
C GLN A 396 -19.97 -22.12 -8.17
N ASP A 397 -19.98 -23.32 -8.75
CA ASP A 397 -20.81 -24.43 -8.28
C ASP A 397 -20.21 -25.05 -7.02
N ARG A 398 -21.04 -25.69 -6.18
CA ARG A 398 -20.58 -26.35 -4.95
C ARG A 398 -20.08 -27.77 -5.23
N ASP A 399 -18.82 -28.03 -4.92
CA ASP A 399 -18.16 -29.34 -4.89
C ASP A 399 -17.20 -29.39 -3.70
N LEU A 400 -17.67 -29.92 -2.56
CA LEU A 400 -16.90 -29.87 -1.32
C LEU A 400 -16.06 -31.13 -1.07
N PRO A 401 -14.83 -30.98 -0.55
CA PRO A 401 -14.08 -32.09 0.00
C PRO A 401 -14.71 -32.57 1.32
N SER A 402 -14.22 -33.70 1.85
CA SER A 402 -14.67 -34.24 3.14
C SER A 402 -13.51 -34.82 3.95
N PRO A 403 -12.51 -33.99 4.30
CA PRO A 403 -11.45 -34.42 5.22
C PRO A 403 -12.02 -34.71 6.62
N ASP A 404 -11.32 -35.55 7.39
CA ASP A 404 -11.56 -35.68 8.84
C ASP A 404 -11.25 -34.33 9.53
N LEU A 405 -11.98 -34.00 10.60
CA LEU A 405 -11.88 -32.68 11.26
C LEU A 405 -10.48 -32.39 11.80
N THR A 406 -9.78 -33.42 12.28
CA THR A 406 -8.39 -33.33 12.75
C THR A 406 -7.44 -32.99 11.61
N ASP A 407 -7.55 -33.69 10.48
CA ASP A 407 -6.72 -33.45 9.30
C ASP A 407 -6.98 -32.04 8.73
N GLY A 408 -8.24 -31.61 8.70
CA GLY A 408 -8.62 -30.26 8.33
C GLY A 408 -8.00 -29.20 9.24
N PHE A 409 -8.07 -29.41 10.56
CA PHE A 409 -7.50 -28.47 11.54
C PHE A 409 -5.98 -28.37 11.42
N GLU A 410 -5.26 -29.50 11.39
CA GLU A 410 -3.80 -29.49 11.28
C GLU A 410 -3.35 -28.87 9.96
N ALA A 411 -4.00 -29.19 8.83
CA ALA A 411 -3.64 -28.62 7.53
C ALA A 411 -3.90 -27.11 7.44
N VAL A 412 -5.04 -26.64 7.94
CA VAL A 412 -5.38 -25.20 7.90
C VAL A 412 -4.53 -24.43 8.91
N VAL A 413 -4.33 -24.90 10.14
CA VAL A 413 -3.55 -24.16 11.17
C VAL A 413 -2.03 -24.17 10.89
N SER A 414 -1.54 -25.16 10.14
CA SER A 414 -0.13 -25.19 9.70
C SER A 414 0.12 -24.62 8.31
N SER A 415 -0.91 -24.08 7.64
CA SER A 415 -0.73 -23.45 6.34
C SER A 415 0.16 -22.20 6.46
N PRO A 416 1.09 -21.94 5.53
CA PRO A 416 1.85 -20.69 5.48
C PRO A 416 0.98 -19.42 5.51
N ASN A 417 -0.25 -19.49 4.98
CA ASN A 417 -1.20 -18.37 4.99
C ASN A 417 -1.73 -18.02 6.39
N THR A 418 -1.87 -19.00 7.27
CA THR A 418 -2.43 -18.86 8.64
C THR A 418 -1.36 -19.07 9.74
N ALA A 419 -0.14 -19.43 9.34
CA ALA A 419 1.01 -19.56 10.21
C ALA A 419 1.41 -18.21 10.83
N SER A 420 2.16 -18.28 11.93
CA SER A 420 2.71 -17.08 12.56
C SER A 420 3.57 -16.29 11.58
N LYS A 421 3.26 -15.00 11.43
CA LYS A 421 4.06 -14.06 10.64
C LYS A 421 5.22 -13.45 11.43
N GLU A 422 5.51 -13.96 12.64
CA GLU A 422 6.63 -13.48 13.48
C GLU A 422 7.95 -13.50 12.75
N TRP A 423 8.20 -14.51 11.89
CA TRP A 423 9.41 -14.56 11.09
C TRP A 423 9.62 -13.28 10.26
N VAL A 424 8.54 -12.68 9.76
CA VAL A 424 8.54 -11.45 8.96
C VAL A 424 8.75 -10.24 9.87
N TYR A 425 7.78 -9.95 10.75
CA TYR A 425 7.78 -8.67 11.46
C TYR A 425 8.93 -8.54 12.46
N ARG A 426 9.44 -9.63 13.07
CA ARG A 426 10.59 -9.56 14.00
C ARG A 426 11.86 -8.93 13.39
N GLN A 427 11.92 -8.83 12.06
CA GLN A 427 13.03 -8.25 11.31
C GLN A 427 12.89 -6.73 11.16
N TYR A 428 11.71 -6.17 11.40
CA TYR A 428 11.46 -4.73 11.31
C TYR A 428 11.56 -4.08 12.69
N ASP A 429 11.89 -2.80 12.71
CA ASP A 429 11.68 -1.96 13.87
C ASP A 429 10.18 -1.62 13.99
N HIS A 430 9.68 -1.61 15.22
CA HIS A 430 8.31 -1.24 15.53
C HIS A 430 8.22 -0.20 16.65
N GLU A 431 9.35 0.34 17.13
CA GLU A 431 9.43 1.16 18.35
C GLU A 431 10.01 2.56 18.12
N VAL A 432 10.71 2.81 17.00
CA VAL A 432 11.26 4.12 16.67
C VAL A 432 10.15 5.17 16.64
N GLY A 433 10.44 6.35 17.18
CA GLY A 433 9.45 7.40 17.45
C GLY A 433 8.63 7.17 18.74
N THR A 434 8.67 5.96 19.32
CA THR A 434 7.97 5.59 20.57
C THR A 434 6.46 5.85 20.53
N ARG A 435 5.83 5.61 19.37
CA ARG A 435 4.39 5.83 19.14
C ARG A 435 3.57 4.53 19.21
N THR A 436 4.14 3.39 18.85
CA THR A 436 3.44 2.09 18.79
C THR A 436 2.98 1.62 20.17
N ALA A 437 1.67 1.59 20.38
CA ALA A 437 0.99 1.11 21.58
C ALA A 437 0.59 -0.37 21.45
N VAL A 438 0.05 -0.76 20.28
CA VAL A 438 -0.16 -2.17 19.89
C VAL A 438 0.82 -2.49 18.77
N LYS A 439 1.58 -3.56 18.95
CA LYS A 439 2.66 -4.01 18.05
C LYS A 439 2.13 -5.04 17.04
N PRO A 440 2.88 -5.33 15.97
CA PRO A 440 2.51 -6.44 15.07
C PRO A 440 2.35 -7.78 15.80
N GLY A 441 1.56 -8.67 15.20
CA GLY A 441 1.14 -9.95 15.80
C GLY A 441 -0.25 -9.91 16.42
N ASP A 442 -0.91 -8.75 16.39
CA ASP A 442 -2.32 -8.51 16.72
C ASP A 442 -3.09 -8.13 15.43
N ASP A 443 -4.41 -7.92 15.51
CA ASP A 443 -5.26 -7.69 14.33
C ASP A 443 -4.92 -6.38 13.58
N ALA A 444 -4.51 -5.36 14.34
CA ALA A 444 -4.13 -4.05 13.82
C ALA A 444 -3.09 -3.37 14.73
N ALA A 445 -2.24 -2.54 14.13
CA ALA A 445 -1.37 -1.65 14.90
C ALA A 445 -2.17 -0.52 15.55
N LEU A 446 -1.70 0.02 16.68
CA LEU A 446 -2.26 1.22 17.30
C LEU A 446 -1.13 2.20 17.64
N LEU A 447 -1.17 3.40 17.05
CA LEU A 447 -0.18 4.45 17.24
C LEU A 447 -0.71 5.55 18.17
N ALA A 448 0.09 5.97 19.14
CA ALA A 448 -0.24 7.07 20.03
C ALA A 448 0.09 8.43 19.39
N ILE A 449 -0.94 9.13 18.90
CA ILE A 449 -0.85 10.52 18.45
C ILE A 449 -1.08 11.44 19.65
N ARG A 450 0.03 11.82 20.29
CA ARG A 450 0.04 12.55 21.56
C ARG A 450 -0.32 14.02 21.41
N GLU A 451 -0.15 14.53 20.20
CA GLU A 451 -0.49 15.89 19.79
C GLU A 451 -1.98 16.19 20.04
N VAL A 452 -2.85 15.18 19.85
CA VAL A 452 -4.31 15.30 19.99
C VAL A 452 -4.94 14.28 20.95
N GLY A 453 -4.17 13.37 21.54
CA GLY A 453 -4.72 12.39 22.49
C GLY A 453 -5.45 11.21 21.84
N VAL A 454 -5.15 10.92 20.57
CA VAL A 454 -5.85 9.92 19.74
C VAL A 454 -4.98 8.69 19.51
N GLY A 455 -5.57 7.52 19.66
CA GLY A 455 -5.01 6.28 19.13
C GLY A 455 -5.38 6.14 17.66
N LEU A 456 -4.38 6.06 16.78
CA LEU A 456 -4.54 5.83 15.35
C LEU A 456 -4.31 4.34 15.07
N ALA A 457 -5.39 3.62 14.83
CA ALA A 457 -5.33 2.21 14.45
C ALA A 457 -5.00 2.08 12.95
N PHE A 458 -4.23 1.06 12.58
CA PHE A 458 -3.81 0.85 11.20
C PHE A 458 -3.81 -0.64 10.84
N ALA A 459 -4.48 -1.00 9.76
CA ALA A 459 -4.57 -2.34 9.20
C ALA A 459 -4.34 -2.29 7.68
N SER A 460 -3.75 -3.34 7.10
CA SER A 460 -3.49 -3.41 5.66
C SER A 460 -3.48 -4.86 5.17
N GLY A 461 -4.19 -5.14 4.08
CA GLY A 461 -4.16 -6.43 3.41
C GLY A 461 -5.35 -6.70 2.50
N ALA A 462 -5.30 -7.86 1.84
CA ALA A 462 -6.39 -8.47 1.09
C ALA A 462 -6.22 -9.99 1.06
N ASP A 463 -7.31 -10.71 0.76
CA ASP A 463 -7.26 -12.16 0.55
C ASP A 463 -7.44 -12.54 -0.93
N PRO A 464 -6.39 -13.08 -1.59
CA PRO A 464 -6.50 -13.59 -2.97
C PRO A 464 -7.49 -14.74 -3.14
N ASN A 465 -7.67 -15.62 -2.16
CA ASN A 465 -8.59 -16.75 -2.27
C ASN A 465 -10.04 -16.26 -2.32
N TRP A 466 -10.35 -15.20 -1.57
CA TRP A 466 -11.67 -14.57 -1.57
C TRP A 466 -11.96 -13.91 -2.91
N THR A 467 -11.03 -13.09 -3.41
CA THR A 467 -11.23 -12.36 -4.67
C THR A 467 -11.13 -13.27 -5.90
N ALA A 468 -10.34 -14.36 -5.86
CA ALA A 468 -10.35 -15.38 -6.91
C ALA A 468 -11.67 -16.16 -6.95
N THR A 469 -12.28 -16.41 -5.78
CA THR A 469 -13.54 -17.17 -5.69
C THR A 469 -14.74 -16.34 -6.14
N ALA A 470 -14.84 -15.10 -5.67
CA ALA A 470 -15.94 -14.20 -5.98
C ALA A 470 -15.45 -12.74 -5.95
N PRO A 471 -14.88 -12.20 -7.05
CA PRO A 471 -14.18 -10.92 -7.06
C PRO A 471 -14.91 -9.76 -6.34
N TYR A 472 -16.21 -9.57 -6.63
CA TYR A 472 -17.00 -8.51 -6.02
C TYR A 472 -17.25 -8.72 -4.51
N GLU A 473 -17.78 -9.88 -4.11
CA GLU A 473 -18.08 -10.13 -2.69
C GLU A 473 -16.80 -10.33 -1.86
N GLY A 474 -15.75 -10.88 -2.46
CA GLY A 474 -14.42 -10.99 -1.85
C GLY A 474 -13.82 -9.62 -1.57
N ALA A 475 -13.89 -8.68 -2.52
CA ALA A 475 -13.45 -7.31 -2.29
C ALA A 475 -14.29 -6.58 -1.22
N ARG A 476 -15.60 -6.82 -1.18
CA ARG A 476 -16.44 -6.35 -0.05
C ARG A 476 -15.96 -6.94 1.28
N ALA A 477 -15.61 -8.22 1.32
CA ALA A 477 -15.10 -8.86 2.52
C ALA A 477 -13.74 -8.30 2.96
N VAL A 478 -12.83 -8.00 2.02
CA VAL A 478 -11.52 -7.38 2.30
C VAL A 478 -11.67 -6.00 2.97
N ALA A 479 -12.57 -5.15 2.47
CA ALA A 479 -12.84 -3.86 3.10
C ALA A 479 -13.43 -4.01 4.51
N LEU A 480 -14.35 -4.98 4.69
CA LEU A 480 -14.94 -5.26 5.99
C LEU A 480 -13.92 -5.85 6.98
N GLU A 481 -13.08 -6.77 6.56
CA GLU A 481 -12.01 -7.36 7.39
C GLU A 481 -11.08 -6.28 7.94
N ASN A 482 -10.54 -5.41 7.08
CA ASN A 482 -9.69 -4.31 7.51
C ASN A 482 -10.41 -3.40 8.52
N ALA A 483 -11.70 -3.11 8.33
CA ALA A 483 -12.49 -2.33 9.29
C ALA A 483 -12.73 -3.05 10.62
N ILE A 484 -12.90 -4.38 10.59
CA ILE A 484 -13.07 -5.22 11.79
C ILE A 484 -11.76 -5.27 12.58
N ASN A 485 -10.61 -5.42 11.92
CA ASN A 485 -9.30 -5.39 12.57
C ASN A 485 -9.05 -4.06 13.31
N LEU A 486 -9.46 -2.94 12.73
CA LEU A 486 -9.45 -1.66 13.45
C LEU A 486 -10.40 -1.68 14.66
N ALA A 487 -11.60 -2.26 14.50
CA ALA A 487 -12.60 -2.33 15.55
C ALA A 487 -12.19 -3.22 16.73
N THR A 488 -11.39 -4.27 16.54
CA THR A 488 -10.90 -5.11 17.65
C THR A 488 -9.98 -4.33 18.59
N THR A 489 -9.29 -3.29 18.09
CA THR A 489 -8.55 -2.33 18.93
C THR A 489 -9.45 -1.28 19.60
N GLY A 490 -10.75 -1.27 19.31
CA GLY A 490 -11.71 -0.25 19.75
C GLY A 490 -11.71 1.02 18.89
N ALA A 491 -11.09 1.01 17.71
CA ALA A 491 -11.10 2.14 16.79
C ALA A 491 -12.28 2.06 15.81
N THR A 492 -12.73 3.22 15.35
CA THR A 492 -13.66 3.32 14.21
C THR A 492 -12.92 3.81 12.98
N PRO A 493 -13.22 3.29 11.77
CA PRO A 493 -12.58 3.72 10.53
C PRO A 493 -12.59 5.25 10.31
N LEU A 494 -11.50 5.76 9.75
CA LEU A 494 -11.28 7.17 9.45
C LEU A 494 -11.24 7.42 7.93
N ALA A 495 -10.34 6.73 7.24
CA ALA A 495 -10.09 6.81 5.81
C ALA A 495 -9.29 5.59 5.35
N ALA A 496 -9.25 5.34 4.05
CA ALA A 496 -8.44 4.28 3.46
C ALA A 496 -7.70 4.76 2.21
N VAL A 497 -6.63 4.04 1.88
CA VAL A 497 -5.97 4.10 0.57
C VAL A 497 -5.89 2.69 -0.01
N ASP A 498 -6.01 2.56 -1.32
CA ASP A 498 -5.99 1.26 -2.00
C ASP A 498 -4.79 1.08 -2.93
N CYS A 499 -4.36 -0.17 -3.12
CA CYS A 499 -3.47 -0.54 -4.19
C CYS A 499 -4.12 -1.68 -4.98
N LEU A 500 -4.70 -1.34 -6.12
CA LEU A 500 -5.45 -2.25 -6.98
C LEU A 500 -4.49 -2.99 -7.91
N ASN A 501 -4.27 -4.27 -7.65
CA ASN A 501 -3.42 -5.11 -8.49
C ASN A 501 -4.28 -6.00 -9.40
N GLY A 502 -4.04 -5.93 -10.70
CA GLY A 502 -4.71 -6.75 -11.72
C GLY A 502 -3.75 -7.27 -12.78
N GLY A 503 -4.17 -8.31 -13.48
CA GLY A 503 -3.48 -8.81 -14.65
C GLY A 503 -3.63 -7.90 -15.88
N ASN A 504 -3.35 -8.44 -17.06
CA ASN A 504 -3.44 -7.74 -18.33
C ASN A 504 -4.90 -7.34 -18.65
N PRO A 505 -5.22 -6.03 -18.69
CA PRO A 505 -6.59 -5.53 -18.84
C PRO A 505 -7.16 -5.73 -20.26
N GLU A 506 -6.33 -6.09 -21.26
CA GLU A 506 -6.80 -6.37 -22.62
C GLU A 506 -7.55 -7.72 -22.71
N LYS A 507 -7.42 -8.58 -21.70
CA LYS A 507 -8.15 -9.85 -21.58
C LYS A 507 -9.48 -9.60 -20.87
N SER A 508 -10.59 -9.80 -21.58
CA SER A 508 -11.91 -9.36 -21.10
C SER A 508 -12.42 -10.06 -19.84
N ASP A 509 -12.00 -11.31 -19.59
CA ASP A 509 -12.27 -12.03 -18.35
C ASP A 509 -11.42 -11.51 -17.17
N VAL A 510 -10.14 -11.22 -17.41
CA VAL A 510 -9.24 -10.61 -16.41
C VAL A 510 -9.74 -9.22 -16.02
N TYR A 511 -10.06 -8.38 -17.00
CA TYR A 511 -10.58 -7.04 -16.77
C TYR A 511 -11.97 -7.04 -16.11
N GLY A 512 -12.79 -8.05 -16.40
CA GLY A 512 -14.06 -8.26 -15.70
C GLY A 512 -13.90 -8.60 -14.22
N GLY A 513 -12.89 -9.41 -13.86
CA GLY A 513 -12.50 -9.67 -12.48
C GLY A 513 -11.95 -8.41 -11.79
N PHE A 514 -11.07 -7.66 -12.46
CA PHE A 514 -10.52 -6.40 -11.96
C PHE A 514 -11.63 -5.37 -11.68
N ARG A 515 -12.54 -5.16 -12.64
CA ARG A 515 -13.68 -4.27 -12.42
C ARG A 515 -14.53 -4.69 -11.22
N ALA A 516 -14.79 -5.99 -11.08
CA ALA A 516 -15.60 -6.51 -9.99
C ALA A 516 -14.95 -6.26 -8.61
N ILE A 517 -13.61 -6.36 -8.48
CA ILE A 517 -12.95 -6.00 -7.21
C ILE A 517 -13.03 -4.50 -6.91
N VAL A 518 -12.93 -3.64 -7.93
CA VAL A 518 -13.06 -2.18 -7.76
C VAL A 518 -14.47 -1.83 -7.28
N ASP A 519 -15.49 -2.32 -7.98
CA ASP A 519 -16.89 -2.07 -7.62
C ASP A 519 -17.21 -2.62 -6.21
N GLY A 520 -16.71 -3.81 -5.88
CA GLY A 520 -16.94 -4.43 -4.56
C GLY A 520 -16.24 -3.69 -3.42
N LEU A 521 -14.98 -3.30 -3.60
CA LEU A 521 -14.23 -2.54 -2.60
C LEU A 521 -14.89 -1.17 -2.35
N ALA A 522 -15.26 -0.46 -3.43
CA ALA A 522 -15.92 0.84 -3.37
C ALA A 522 -17.27 0.77 -2.64
N ASP A 523 -18.12 -0.21 -2.99
CA ASP A 523 -19.44 -0.37 -2.38
C ASP A 523 -19.36 -0.63 -0.87
N MET A 524 -18.41 -1.47 -0.41
CA MET A 524 -18.23 -1.69 1.02
C MET A 524 -17.63 -0.47 1.73
N CYS A 525 -16.63 0.21 1.14
CA CYS A 525 -16.07 1.42 1.75
C CYS A 525 -17.15 2.51 1.91
N SER A 526 -18.04 2.68 0.92
CA SER A 526 -19.19 3.57 1.03
C SER A 526 -20.18 3.12 2.10
N GLU A 527 -20.49 1.81 2.19
CA GLU A 527 -21.35 1.26 3.26
C GLU A 527 -20.77 1.53 4.66
N LEU A 528 -19.45 1.43 4.81
CA LEU A 528 -18.72 1.73 6.05
C LEU A 528 -18.60 3.24 6.34
N GLY A 529 -18.91 4.10 5.36
CA GLY A 529 -18.69 5.55 5.44
C GLY A 529 -17.21 5.93 5.48
N VAL A 530 -16.36 5.13 4.84
CA VAL A 530 -14.90 5.31 4.78
C VAL A 530 -14.54 5.89 3.42
N PRO A 531 -14.05 7.14 3.35
CA PRO A 531 -13.56 7.67 2.09
C PRO A 531 -12.27 6.97 1.69
N VAL A 532 -12.16 6.61 0.41
CA VAL A 532 -10.92 6.15 -0.19
C VAL A 532 -10.20 7.37 -0.76
N VAL A 533 -9.17 7.82 -0.06
CA VAL A 533 -8.61 9.17 -0.21
C VAL A 533 -7.41 9.24 -1.17
N GLY A 534 -6.90 8.10 -1.60
CA GLY A 534 -5.77 7.97 -2.51
C GLY A 534 -5.50 6.49 -2.79
N GLY A 535 -4.53 6.21 -3.66
CA GLY A 535 -4.18 4.85 -3.99
C GLY A 535 -3.30 4.72 -5.22
N ASN A 536 -3.03 3.48 -5.60
CA ASN A 536 -2.22 3.10 -6.74
C ASN A 536 -2.92 1.97 -7.53
N VAL A 537 -2.62 1.87 -8.82
CA VAL A 537 -3.06 0.73 -9.65
C VAL A 537 -1.87 0.09 -10.33
N SER A 538 -1.72 -1.21 -10.14
CA SER A 538 -0.76 -2.03 -10.87
C SER A 538 -1.52 -2.99 -11.79
N LEU A 539 -1.42 -2.77 -13.11
CA LEU A 539 -1.96 -3.68 -14.13
C LEU A 539 -0.83 -4.47 -14.80
N TYR A 540 -1.19 -5.37 -15.72
CA TYR A 540 -0.22 -6.23 -16.43
C TYR A 540 0.55 -7.17 -15.50
N ASN A 541 0.01 -7.48 -14.31
CA ASN A 541 0.56 -8.50 -13.44
C ASN A 541 0.20 -9.91 -13.95
N ASP A 542 0.76 -10.26 -15.11
CA ASP A 542 0.69 -11.59 -15.71
C ASP A 542 2.09 -12.20 -15.70
N SER A 543 2.13 -13.52 -15.61
CA SER A 543 3.33 -14.31 -15.82
C SER A 543 3.08 -15.42 -16.84
N VAL A 544 4.08 -16.25 -17.08
CA VAL A 544 3.94 -17.47 -17.89
C VAL A 544 2.89 -18.44 -17.30
N ALA A 545 2.66 -18.38 -15.99
CA ALA A 545 1.65 -19.20 -15.31
C ALA A 545 0.22 -18.69 -15.51
N GLY A 546 0.04 -17.40 -15.83
CA GLY A 546 -1.25 -16.74 -16.02
C GLY A 546 -1.33 -15.39 -15.31
N PRO A 547 -2.52 -14.77 -15.30
CA PRO A 547 -2.77 -13.57 -14.52
C PRO A 547 -2.79 -13.88 -13.02
N ILE A 548 -2.38 -12.91 -12.20
CA ILE A 548 -2.63 -12.95 -10.76
C ILE A 548 -4.14 -13.00 -10.45
N PRO A 549 -4.56 -13.52 -9.28
CA PRO A 549 -5.88 -13.20 -8.77
C PRO A 549 -6.02 -11.66 -8.62
N PRO A 550 -7.17 -11.06 -8.98
CA PRO A 550 -7.35 -9.63 -8.82
C PRO A 550 -7.29 -9.28 -7.33
N THR A 551 -6.38 -8.39 -6.94
CA THR A 551 -6.00 -8.16 -5.53
C THR A 551 -6.16 -6.70 -5.15
N PRO A 552 -7.29 -6.31 -4.51
CA PRO A 552 -7.53 -4.96 -4.03
C PRO A 552 -6.91 -4.76 -2.64
N THR A 553 -5.58 -4.62 -2.56
CA THR A 553 -4.90 -4.36 -1.29
C THR A 553 -5.44 -3.07 -0.69
N LEU A 554 -5.97 -3.11 0.53
CA LEU A 554 -6.52 -1.95 1.21
C LEU A 554 -5.71 -1.65 2.47
N ALA A 555 -5.29 -0.41 2.65
CA ALA A 555 -4.72 0.06 3.91
C ALA A 555 -5.71 1.07 4.55
N MET A 556 -6.20 0.73 5.74
CA MET A 556 -7.25 1.50 6.42
C MET A 556 -6.75 2.03 7.76
N ALA A 557 -6.96 3.33 7.99
CA ALA A 557 -6.72 3.96 9.27
C ALA A 557 -8.02 4.14 10.04
N GLY A 558 -7.96 3.98 11.36
CA GLY A 558 -9.08 4.21 12.29
C GLY A 558 -8.64 5.02 13.49
N THR A 559 -9.59 5.60 14.23
CA THR A 559 -9.27 6.41 15.41
C THR A 559 -10.08 5.99 16.63
N LYS A 560 -9.47 6.17 17.80
CA LYS A 560 -10.11 6.06 19.11
C LYS A 560 -9.56 7.08 20.10
N ALA A 561 -10.32 7.32 21.17
CA ALA A 561 -9.80 8.04 22.32
C ALA A 561 -8.85 7.13 23.13
N GLY A 562 -7.70 7.67 23.52
CA GLY A 562 -6.70 6.93 24.29
C GLY A 562 -5.92 5.89 23.47
N TYR A 563 -5.11 5.10 24.16
CA TYR A 563 -4.10 4.23 23.54
C TYR A 563 -4.15 2.78 23.99
N ASP A 564 -5.07 2.45 24.91
CA ASP A 564 -5.22 1.10 25.43
C ASP A 564 -6.16 0.31 24.52
N ALA A 565 -5.85 -0.95 24.23
CA ALA A 565 -6.69 -1.88 23.48
C ALA A 565 -6.59 -3.28 24.11
N PRO A 566 -7.65 -4.11 24.03
CA PRO A 566 -7.52 -5.53 24.32
C PRO A 566 -6.59 -6.17 23.28
N GLY A 567 -5.84 -7.20 23.68
CA GLY A 567 -5.08 -8.02 22.72
C GLY A 567 -5.83 -9.30 22.36
N ILE A 568 -5.21 -10.16 21.55
CA ILE A 568 -5.78 -11.46 21.15
C ILE A 568 -5.61 -12.58 22.20
N ASP A 569 -4.57 -12.51 23.04
CA ASP A 569 -4.26 -13.55 24.03
C ASP A 569 -5.37 -13.67 25.08
N LEU A 570 -5.81 -14.90 25.36
CA LEU A 570 -6.75 -15.16 26.46
C LEU A 570 -6.14 -14.86 27.84
N ASP A 571 -6.94 -14.28 28.73
CA ASP A 571 -6.59 -14.03 30.14
C ASP A 571 -6.83 -15.29 31.01
N GLY A 572 -7.79 -16.14 30.63
CA GLY A 572 -8.04 -17.44 31.29
C GLY A 572 -9.04 -17.37 32.45
N GLY A 573 -9.93 -16.39 32.46
CA GLY A 573 -10.94 -16.18 33.50
C GLY A 573 -12.32 -15.69 33.03
N GLY A 574 -12.61 -15.72 31.73
CA GLY A 574 -13.84 -15.18 31.12
C GLY A 574 -14.66 -16.18 30.31
N ASP A 575 -15.86 -15.73 29.91
CA ASP A 575 -16.71 -16.42 28.95
C ASP A 575 -16.25 -16.09 27.52
N LEU A 576 -16.29 -17.08 26.63
CA LEU A 576 -15.99 -16.91 25.21
C LEU A 576 -17.26 -16.77 24.40
N LEU A 577 -17.34 -15.68 23.65
CA LEU A 577 -18.48 -15.32 22.82
C LEU A 577 -18.06 -15.19 21.36
N LEU A 578 -18.88 -15.73 20.45
CA LEU A 578 -18.82 -15.44 19.03
C LEU A 578 -19.82 -14.32 18.72
N VAL A 579 -19.32 -13.19 18.22
CA VAL A 579 -20.12 -12.08 17.72
C VAL A 579 -20.14 -12.15 16.19
N GLY A 580 -21.30 -11.89 15.58
CA GLY A 580 -21.51 -12.00 14.12
C GLY A 580 -22.17 -13.33 13.71
N GLY A 581 -22.19 -14.32 14.63
CA GLY A 581 -22.93 -15.58 14.47
C GLY A 581 -22.23 -16.64 13.62
N GLN A 582 -22.90 -17.78 13.46
CA GLN A 582 -22.41 -18.89 12.65
C GLN A 582 -22.45 -18.56 11.15
N ALA A 583 -21.45 -19.03 10.42
CA ALA A 583 -21.39 -18.93 8.98
C ALA A 583 -21.62 -20.29 8.31
N SER A 584 -22.05 -20.24 7.05
CA SER A 584 -22.19 -21.40 6.18
C SER A 584 -21.55 -21.08 4.85
N SER A 585 -20.94 -22.09 4.22
CA SER A 585 -20.09 -22.01 3.03
C SER A 585 -18.60 -21.80 3.26
N LEU A 586 -17.83 -22.39 2.35
CA LEU A 586 -16.38 -22.52 2.40
C LEU A 586 -15.67 -21.90 1.18
N GLY A 587 -16.42 -21.21 0.29
CA GLY A 587 -15.83 -20.63 -0.91
C GLY A 587 -14.75 -19.60 -0.53
N GLY A 588 -13.56 -19.74 -1.10
CA GLY A 588 -12.41 -18.90 -0.76
C GLY A 588 -11.67 -19.30 0.52
N SER A 589 -12.12 -20.32 1.25
CA SER A 589 -11.44 -20.72 2.49
C SER A 589 -10.11 -21.43 2.26
N GLU A 590 -9.20 -21.26 3.21
CA GLU A 590 -7.93 -21.99 3.29
C GLU A 590 -8.17 -23.51 3.33
N LEU A 591 -9.28 -23.98 3.90
CA LEU A 591 -9.65 -25.40 3.84
C LEU A 591 -9.82 -25.88 2.39
N LEU A 592 -10.47 -25.10 1.53
CA LEU A 592 -10.60 -25.46 0.11
C LEU A 592 -9.28 -25.29 -0.64
N ALA A 593 -8.43 -24.34 -0.25
CA ALA A 593 -7.08 -24.22 -0.79
C ALA A 593 -6.24 -25.49 -0.51
N GLN A 594 -6.33 -26.04 0.71
CA GLN A 594 -5.56 -27.22 1.11
C GLN A 594 -6.09 -28.55 0.54
N PHE A 595 -7.42 -28.70 0.43
CA PHE A 595 -8.05 -29.99 0.05
C PHE A 595 -8.67 -29.98 -1.36
N GLY A 596 -8.66 -28.85 -2.04
CA GLY A 596 -9.39 -28.62 -3.28
C GLY A 596 -10.91 -28.57 -3.08
N GLY A 597 -11.61 -28.39 -4.20
CA GLY A 597 -13.06 -28.22 -4.22
C GLY A 597 -13.48 -26.77 -4.43
N THR A 598 -14.79 -26.54 -4.48
CA THR A 598 -15.39 -25.22 -4.73
C THR A 598 -16.67 -25.07 -3.90
N ASP A 599 -16.97 -23.85 -3.50
CA ASP A 599 -18.27 -23.50 -2.92
C ASP A 599 -18.57 -22.04 -3.20
N ARG A 600 -19.78 -21.62 -2.87
CA ARG A 600 -20.14 -20.20 -2.90
C ARG A 600 -19.36 -19.44 -1.84
N PHE A 601 -18.97 -18.22 -2.15
CA PHE A 601 -18.39 -17.31 -1.17
C PHE A 601 -19.38 -17.04 -0.02
N PRO A 602 -18.93 -16.93 1.24
CA PRO A 602 -19.80 -16.59 2.35
C PRO A 602 -20.52 -15.25 2.15
N ALA A 603 -21.71 -15.12 2.75
CA ALA A 603 -22.45 -13.86 2.67
C ALA A 603 -21.80 -12.79 3.55
N VAL A 604 -21.58 -11.61 2.99
CA VAL A 604 -21.11 -10.42 3.71
C VAL A 604 -22.30 -9.76 4.45
N PRO A 605 -22.15 -9.31 5.71
CA PRO A 605 -23.22 -8.66 6.48
C PRO A 605 -23.85 -7.43 5.79
N GLU A 606 -25.17 -7.23 5.96
CA GLU A 606 -25.93 -6.09 5.38
C GLU A 606 -25.84 -4.78 6.19
N ARG A 607 -25.33 -4.84 7.42
CA ARG A 607 -25.21 -3.68 8.34
C ARG A 607 -23.75 -3.52 8.78
N ALA A 608 -22.82 -3.48 7.81
CA ALA A 608 -21.39 -3.54 8.08
C ALA A 608 -20.91 -2.40 9.01
N ALA A 609 -21.31 -1.15 8.74
CA ALA A 609 -20.93 -0.01 9.58
C ALA A 609 -21.40 -0.13 11.04
N ASP A 610 -22.66 -0.54 11.24
CA ASP A 610 -23.22 -0.73 12.59
C ASP A 610 -22.50 -1.85 13.34
N LEU A 611 -22.14 -2.92 12.63
CA LEU A 611 -21.40 -4.06 13.17
C LEU A 611 -19.98 -3.66 13.61
N VAL A 612 -19.24 -2.95 12.75
CA VAL A 612 -17.91 -2.41 13.05
C VAL A 612 -17.98 -1.49 14.27
N ALA A 613 -18.95 -0.59 14.33
CA ALA A 613 -19.15 0.29 15.49
C ALA A 613 -19.48 -0.48 16.78
N ALA A 614 -20.29 -1.54 16.70
CA ALA A 614 -20.60 -2.39 17.84
C ALA A 614 -19.38 -3.16 18.36
N ILE A 615 -18.54 -3.70 17.47
CA ILE A 615 -17.29 -4.37 17.83
C ILE A 615 -16.31 -3.39 18.47
N ALA A 616 -16.16 -2.18 17.92
CA ALA A 616 -15.34 -1.14 18.52
C ALA A 616 -15.83 -0.76 19.93
N ALA A 617 -17.14 -0.72 20.14
CA ALA A 617 -17.72 -0.48 21.46
C ALA A 617 -17.45 -1.64 22.43
N ILE A 618 -17.52 -2.89 21.97
CA ILE A 618 -17.19 -4.09 22.75
C ILE A 618 -15.71 -4.09 23.16
N ALA A 619 -14.80 -3.80 22.23
CA ALA A 619 -13.37 -3.72 22.50
C ALA A 619 -12.98 -2.63 23.51
N ASN A 620 -13.73 -1.52 23.53
CA ASN A 620 -13.53 -0.43 24.50
C ASN A 620 -14.17 -0.67 25.88
N ASP A 621 -14.95 -1.74 26.05
CA ASP A 621 -15.59 -2.03 27.33
C ASP A 621 -14.58 -2.62 28.33
N GLU A 622 -14.54 -2.08 29.55
CA GLU A 622 -13.60 -2.50 30.59
C GLU A 622 -13.75 -3.98 31.03
N ARG A 623 -14.85 -4.63 30.66
CA ARG A 623 -15.14 -6.04 30.97
C ARG A 623 -14.65 -6.99 29.87
N THR A 624 -14.22 -6.47 28.73
CA THR A 624 -13.61 -7.22 27.63
C THR A 624 -12.14 -7.48 27.97
N LEU A 625 -11.74 -8.75 27.90
CA LEU A 625 -10.39 -9.21 28.25
C LEU A 625 -9.52 -9.43 27.00
N SER A 626 -10.12 -9.98 25.95
CA SER A 626 -9.49 -10.16 24.64
C SER A 626 -10.54 -10.11 23.53
N VAL A 627 -10.10 -9.72 22.34
CA VAL A 627 -10.91 -9.68 21.10
C VAL A 627 -10.00 -10.11 19.97
N HIS A 628 -10.51 -10.95 19.07
CA HIS A 628 -9.80 -11.36 17.86
C HIS A 628 -10.80 -11.59 16.72
N ASP A 629 -10.49 -11.17 15.51
CA ASP A 629 -11.34 -11.36 14.35
C ASP A 629 -11.38 -12.81 13.83
N VAL A 630 -12.40 -13.13 13.03
CA VAL A 630 -12.55 -14.43 12.37
C VAL A 630 -12.44 -14.25 10.87
N SER A 631 -11.22 -14.37 10.36
CA SER A 631 -10.83 -14.20 8.96
C SER A 631 -10.21 -15.48 8.39
N HIS A 632 -8.93 -15.45 7.99
CA HIS A 632 -8.19 -16.54 7.35
C HIS A 632 -8.16 -17.80 8.20
N GLY A 633 -8.57 -18.93 7.63
CA GLY A 633 -8.72 -20.22 8.30
C GLY A 633 -9.91 -20.31 9.27
N GLY A 634 -10.70 -19.24 9.40
CA GLY A 634 -11.93 -19.21 10.18
C GLY A 634 -11.72 -19.40 11.68
N LEU A 635 -12.76 -19.88 12.37
CA LEU A 635 -12.75 -20.09 13.82
C LEU A 635 -11.66 -21.06 14.28
N ALA A 636 -11.23 -22.00 13.43
CA ALA A 636 -10.15 -22.91 13.76
C ALA A 636 -8.84 -22.16 14.05
N VAL A 637 -8.48 -21.21 13.17
CA VAL A 637 -7.26 -20.41 13.32
C VAL A 637 -7.45 -19.39 14.42
N THR A 638 -8.52 -18.58 14.41
CA THR A 638 -8.82 -17.61 15.48
C THR A 638 -8.68 -18.25 16.87
N LEU A 639 -9.33 -19.40 17.11
CA LEU A 639 -9.24 -20.06 18.40
C LEU A 639 -7.85 -20.57 18.73
N ALA A 640 -7.04 -20.94 17.73
CA ALA A 640 -5.66 -21.36 17.91
C ALA A 640 -4.73 -20.17 18.20
N GLU A 641 -4.94 -19.02 17.56
CA GLU A 641 -4.13 -17.81 17.77
C GLU A 641 -4.32 -17.21 19.16
N MET A 642 -5.52 -17.30 19.72
CA MET A 642 -5.81 -16.82 21.08
C MET A 642 -5.22 -17.71 22.19
N ILE A 643 -4.69 -18.89 21.88
CA ILE A 643 -4.10 -19.80 22.89
C ILE A 643 -2.66 -19.41 23.19
N GLY A 644 -2.42 -19.07 24.44
CA GLY A 644 -1.08 -18.83 24.98
C GLY A 644 -0.91 -19.52 26.32
N THR A 645 -0.70 -18.72 27.37
CA THR A 645 -0.63 -19.25 28.74
C THR A 645 -2.00 -19.72 29.25
N ALA A 646 -3.06 -19.06 28.83
CA ALA A 646 -4.44 -19.50 28.97
C ALA A 646 -4.84 -20.41 27.80
N GLY A 647 -5.87 -21.21 28.02
CA GLY A 647 -6.49 -22.08 27.02
C GLY A 647 -7.98 -21.76 26.85
N ALA A 648 -8.69 -22.61 26.11
CA ALA A 648 -10.12 -22.45 25.84
C ALA A 648 -10.84 -23.80 25.88
N ALA A 649 -12.06 -23.83 26.41
CA ALA A 649 -12.99 -24.94 26.29
C ALA A 649 -14.20 -24.47 25.47
N VAL A 650 -14.34 -24.98 24.26
CA VAL A 650 -15.27 -24.49 23.24
C VAL A 650 -16.22 -25.61 22.77
N GLU A 651 -17.50 -25.29 22.64
CA GLU A 651 -18.54 -26.16 22.08
C GLU A 651 -19.23 -25.45 20.90
N LEU A 652 -19.14 -26.06 19.71
CA LEU A 652 -19.74 -25.55 18.47
C LEU A 652 -20.83 -26.49 17.92
N PRO A 653 -21.78 -25.97 17.13
CA PRO A 653 -22.81 -26.79 16.49
C PRO A 653 -22.23 -27.83 15.53
N GLY A 654 -22.74 -29.08 15.60
CA GLY A 654 -22.23 -30.20 14.80
C GLY A 654 -22.96 -30.51 13.48
N ALA A 655 -23.86 -29.64 13.01
CA ALA A 655 -24.64 -29.92 11.79
C ALA A 655 -23.75 -29.95 10.53
N SER A 656 -22.68 -29.17 10.53
CA SER A 656 -21.65 -29.15 9.50
C SER A 656 -20.32 -28.73 10.13
N PRO A 657 -19.54 -29.68 10.69
CA PRO A 657 -18.35 -29.36 11.47
C PRO A 657 -17.30 -28.54 10.71
N LEU A 658 -17.08 -28.86 9.43
CA LEU A 658 -16.13 -28.15 8.59
C LEU A 658 -16.57 -26.70 8.33
N GLU A 659 -17.83 -26.47 7.98
CA GLU A 659 -18.34 -25.10 7.79
C GLU A 659 -18.29 -24.30 9.10
N ALA A 660 -18.59 -24.93 10.24
CA ALA A 660 -18.56 -24.26 11.55
C ALA A 660 -17.14 -23.80 11.94
N LEU A 661 -16.11 -24.56 11.60
CA LEU A 661 -14.72 -24.21 11.95
C LEU A 661 -14.00 -23.38 10.88
N PHE A 662 -14.20 -23.68 9.60
CA PHE A 662 -13.33 -23.19 8.52
C PHE A 662 -14.04 -22.22 7.56
N SER A 663 -15.29 -21.84 7.82
CA SER A 663 -15.89 -20.75 7.07
C SER A 663 -15.18 -19.44 7.43
N GLU A 664 -14.80 -18.68 6.40
CA GLU A 664 -14.08 -17.40 6.49
C GLU A 664 -15.02 -16.21 6.21
N ALA A 665 -16.27 -16.31 6.64
CA ALA A 665 -17.19 -15.18 6.55
C ALA A 665 -16.68 -13.99 7.39
N SER A 666 -16.52 -12.83 6.76
CA SER A 666 -16.11 -11.59 7.40
C SER A 666 -17.18 -11.03 8.36
N GLY A 667 -16.78 -10.13 9.26
CA GLY A 667 -17.69 -9.50 10.23
C GLY A 667 -17.97 -10.33 11.47
N ARG A 668 -17.05 -11.22 11.87
CA ARG A 668 -17.14 -12.04 13.07
C ARG A 668 -15.92 -11.82 13.95
N VAL A 669 -16.12 -11.88 15.27
CA VAL A 669 -15.04 -11.81 16.27
C VAL A 669 -15.30 -12.79 17.40
N VAL A 670 -14.23 -13.30 18.01
CA VAL A 670 -14.24 -14.02 19.29
C VAL A 670 -13.87 -13.05 20.40
N VAL A 671 -14.68 -13.01 21.46
CA VAL A 671 -14.51 -12.10 22.59
C VAL A 671 -14.42 -12.91 23.88
N GLU A 672 -13.37 -12.69 24.67
CA GLU A 672 -13.33 -13.08 26.08
C GLU A 672 -13.86 -11.93 26.93
N THR A 673 -14.85 -12.21 27.79
CA THR A 673 -15.45 -11.20 28.66
C THR A 673 -15.79 -11.72 30.05
N THR A 674 -15.78 -10.81 31.02
CA THR A 674 -16.31 -11.06 32.37
C THR A 674 -17.82 -10.84 32.49
N ASP A 675 -18.47 -10.26 31.47
CA ASP A 675 -19.88 -9.92 31.48
C ASP A 675 -20.54 -10.15 30.10
N PRO A 676 -21.04 -11.37 29.83
CA PRO A 676 -21.67 -11.67 28.55
C PRO A 676 -22.92 -10.85 28.22
N ASP A 677 -23.63 -10.35 29.23
CA ASP A 677 -24.83 -9.55 29.00
C ASP A 677 -24.46 -8.15 28.53
N ALA A 678 -23.32 -7.60 28.94
CA ALA A 678 -22.77 -6.36 28.42
C ALA A 678 -22.45 -6.44 26.92
N VAL A 679 -21.76 -7.51 26.50
CA VAL A 679 -21.43 -7.74 25.09
C VAL A 679 -22.71 -7.84 24.25
N ARG A 680 -23.74 -8.54 24.75
CA ARG A 680 -25.06 -8.61 24.09
C ARG A 680 -25.75 -7.25 24.01
N GLU A 681 -25.64 -6.42 25.04
CA GLU A 681 -26.22 -5.08 25.04
C GLU A 681 -25.53 -4.18 24.01
N LEU A 682 -24.20 -4.22 23.95
CA LEU A 682 -23.39 -3.44 23.00
C LEU A 682 -23.60 -3.91 21.55
N ALA A 683 -23.68 -5.22 21.32
CA ALA A 683 -24.02 -5.79 20.01
C ALA A 683 -25.45 -5.49 19.56
N GLY A 684 -26.39 -5.29 20.50
CA GLY A 684 -27.76 -4.94 20.20
C GLY A 684 -28.46 -5.91 19.24
N ASP A 685 -29.09 -5.36 18.20
CA ASP A 685 -29.73 -6.15 17.13
C ASP A 685 -28.88 -6.22 15.84
N VAL A 686 -27.64 -5.72 15.88
CA VAL A 686 -26.77 -5.62 14.71
C VAL A 686 -25.97 -6.90 14.48
N ALA A 687 -25.64 -7.60 15.57
CA ALA A 687 -24.91 -8.86 15.52
C ALA A 687 -25.54 -9.91 16.44
N THR A 688 -25.48 -11.17 16.02
CA THR A 688 -25.80 -12.29 16.91
C THR A 688 -24.61 -12.51 17.85
N VAL A 689 -24.89 -12.76 19.14
CA VAL A 689 -23.88 -13.07 20.15
C VAL A 689 -24.15 -14.45 20.74
N GLU A 690 -23.27 -15.40 20.47
CA GLU A 690 -23.38 -16.78 20.89
C GLU A 690 -22.30 -17.09 21.92
N ARG A 691 -22.67 -17.69 23.06
CA ARG A 691 -21.66 -18.23 23.98
C ARG A 691 -21.13 -19.54 23.41
N ILE A 692 -19.87 -19.56 23.06
CA ILE A 692 -19.19 -20.73 22.48
C ILE A 692 -18.36 -21.48 23.52
N GLY A 693 -18.06 -20.89 24.68
CA GLY A 693 -17.21 -21.55 25.66
C GLY A 693 -16.80 -20.67 26.83
N GLU A 694 -15.68 -21.06 27.43
CA GLU A 694 -14.97 -20.30 28.47
C GLU A 694 -13.46 -20.45 28.28
N SER A 695 -12.71 -19.42 28.68
CA SER A 695 -11.26 -19.51 28.75
C SER A 695 -10.84 -20.31 30.00
N THR A 696 -9.65 -20.91 29.96
CA THR A 696 -9.15 -21.80 30.99
C THR A 696 -7.70 -21.50 31.34
N GLN A 697 -7.23 -21.94 32.50
CA GLN A 697 -5.82 -21.78 32.93
C GLN A 697 -4.92 -22.95 32.49
N THR A 698 -5.31 -23.66 31.43
CA THR A 698 -4.65 -24.93 31.05
C THR A 698 -3.60 -24.77 29.95
N GLY A 699 -3.61 -23.65 29.21
CA GLY A 699 -2.79 -23.49 28.00
C GLY A 699 -3.14 -24.51 26.92
N ARG A 700 -4.42 -24.91 26.82
CA ARG A 700 -4.92 -25.93 25.90
C ARG A 700 -6.25 -25.49 25.28
N LEU A 701 -6.38 -25.71 23.97
CA LEU A 701 -7.66 -25.65 23.25
C LEU A 701 -8.33 -27.01 23.34
N ASP A 702 -9.51 -27.07 23.95
CA ASP A 702 -10.45 -28.20 23.89
C ASP A 702 -11.67 -27.73 23.09
N CYS A 703 -11.79 -28.15 21.83
CA CYS A 703 -12.90 -27.76 20.96
C CYS A 703 -13.74 -28.98 20.58
N THR A 704 -15.02 -28.97 20.95
CA THR A 704 -15.99 -30.00 20.56
C THR A 704 -16.93 -29.44 19.49
N VAL A 705 -17.00 -30.12 18.34
CA VAL A 705 -17.90 -29.76 17.24
C VAL A 705 -18.82 -30.94 16.97
N GLY A 706 -20.05 -30.88 17.48
CA GLY A 706 -20.95 -32.03 17.46
C GLY A 706 -20.43 -33.20 18.30
N ASP A 707 -20.12 -34.32 17.65
CA ASP A 707 -19.59 -35.54 18.29
C ASP A 707 -18.06 -35.67 18.17
N GLU A 708 -17.40 -34.72 17.49
CA GLU A 708 -15.96 -34.70 17.25
C GLU A 708 -15.27 -33.76 18.24
N THR A 709 -14.02 -34.05 18.61
CA THR A 709 -13.28 -33.24 19.59
C THR A 709 -11.82 -33.08 19.17
N LEU A 710 -11.36 -31.85 19.18
CA LEU A 710 -9.99 -31.42 18.97
C LEU A 710 -9.39 -31.00 20.32
N SER A 711 -8.14 -31.38 20.58
CA SER A 711 -7.44 -31.02 21.81
C SER A 711 -5.96 -30.78 21.53
N TYR A 712 -5.52 -29.52 21.62
CA TYR A 712 -4.12 -29.14 21.37
C TYR A 712 -3.61 -28.21 22.46
N THR A 713 -2.41 -28.48 22.96
CA THR A 713 -1.69 -27.56 23.85
C THR A 713 -1.14 -26.37 23.07
N ALA A 714 -0.87 -25.27 23.77
CA ALA A 714 -0.25 -24.08 23.18
C ALA A 714 1.03 -24.42 22.41
N ALA A 715 1.86 -25.33 22.95
CA ALA A 715 3.10 -25.76 22.29
C ALA A 715 2.87 -26.61 21.03
N GLU A 716 1.78 -27.37 20.95
CA GLU A 716 1.41 -28.11 19.73
C GLU A 716 0.89 -27.15 18.66
N ILE A 717 0.10 -26.14 19.05
CA ILE A 717 -0.38 -25.09 18.15
C ILE A 717 0.80 -24.24 17.63
N GLU A 718 1.70 -23.81 18.51
CA GLU A 718 2.92 -23.08 18.15
C GLU A 718 3.75 -23.88 17.13
N ALA A 719 3.93 -25.19 17.37
CA ALA A 719 4.64 -26.05 16.44
C ALA A 719 3.94 -26.22 15.07
N LEU A 720 2.60 -26.19 15.02
CA LEU A 720 1.85 -26.19 13.76
C LEU A 720 2.03 -24.85 13.03
N ARG A 721 1.94 -23.73 13.75
CA ARG A 721 2.01 -22.36 13.20
C ARG A 721 3.44 -21.88 12.89
N ASP A 722 4.48 -22.64 13.22
CA ASP A 722 5.88 -22.31 12.94
C ASP A 722 6.31 -22.60 11.47
N ALA A 723 5.35 -22.86 10.58
CA ALA A 723 5.61 -23.30 9.21
C ALA A 723 6.54 -22.36 8.40
N LEU A 724 6.44 -21.04 8.60
CA LEU A 724 7.31 -20.07 7.93
C LEU A 724 8.76 -20.16 8.44
N THR A 725 8.98 -20.06 9.75
CA THR A 725 10.31 -20.17 10.37
C THR A 725 10.96 -21.50 10.00
N SER A 726 10.27 -22.61 10.24
CA SER A 726 10.76 -23.96 9.96
C SER A 726 10.98 -24.21 8.45
N GLY A 727 10.30 -23.46 7.58
CA GLY A 727 10.43 -23.57 6.14
C GLY A 727 11.58 -22.76 5.53
N LEU A 728 12.05 -21.72 6.23
CA LEU A 728 13.07 -20.77 5.78
C LEU A 728 14.43 -20.97 6.47
N GLU A 729 14.45 -21.54 7.68
CA GLU A 729 15.67 -21.93 8.42
C GLU A 729 16.13 -23.37 8.10
#